data_AF-A0A562F3E8-F1
#
_entry.id   AF-A0A562F3E8-F1
#
_cell.length_a   1.000
_cell.length_b   1.000
_cell.length_c   1.000
_cell.angle_alpha   90.00
_cell.angle_beta   90.00
_cell.angle_gamma   90.00
#
_symmetry.space_group_name_H-M   'P 1'
#
loop_
_entity.id
_entity.type
_entity.pdbx_description
1 polymer ?
#
loop_
_entity_poly.entity_id
_entity_poly.type
_entity_poly.pdbx_seq_one_letter_code
_entity_poly.pdbx_strand_id
1 'polypeptide(L)'
;MSSAVRQLSLAKSDLSADSATGRFHGLQETDNGLNATFVGDANSYALGYRLKAYQDEKTVVRLTFQVNGWDSINYLAFGWRDNKNRFWHIKSTNPVQGFDINETISSKHIAFRLTNGWDDKPDADALDRVEVFVRGTPSTKGGEIRISAVDVFNHDSPPDDLSVNLEDPCPLSQIKWSDATFARASQGIRDVVHRYFVEAYASFQSDADHFMQTGKLSFAGIEPIAWPIHSNVPPSVWDYSTTRYLWHSLHMPQILIAAYTDTHGTQYLYPARELTDRWITENLAKQSEDLRYAWYDHGTAMRLITMLQLWDIGLAEKFDARFMSRLLHAIELHGQLLASEGFYVRNMTTRYHNHGIFQDVALMLVREYVPELALAGEWRDIALSRLREQLRHLSVQDGPVTTNAENSFGYHKGFEGLCNLASGVLSVSEDKDTGKDLIDLCHDLANFTDLVTYPDGRGPSYGDSFRMVNSSLAQADFSYENKVTVLPNAGFAVISGNTEGGIPYQFSMVAPSKTSIHKHADNLSFSLWAAGVEWLIDPGFYTHHYDEPFTAYARGPLAHNAIALPDGEYAIEPGLAYLRLMSDTPDRFEIHGQHDAYEGARISRKVEGVHGSGRFEITDKVEADDKSGALLMLHAGEEVSAEFIDQKLRLSSSISDISVTINLPAGVNCNVARGLDDGERILGWSFPSFGVRVPIDTVQCEVPTNQSVNWEVSIRN
;
A
#
# COMPACT_ATOMS: atom_id res chain seq x y z
N MET A 1 20.49 27.93 -5.79
CA MET A 1 21.88 28.39 -5.86
C MET A 1 22.56 28.06 -4.54
N SER A 2 23.68 27.32 -4.62
CA SER A 2 24.68 27.05 -3.56
C SER A 2 24.21 26.39 -2.26
N SER A 3 24.02 25.07 -2.31
CA SER A 3 24.11 24.18 -1.15
C SER A 3 25.52 24.23 -0.56
N ALA A 4 25.69 24.91 0.57
CA ALA A 4 26.92 24.80 1.34
C ALA A 4 26.84 23.53 2.19
N VAL A 5 27.16 22.38 1.58
CA VAL A 5 27.55 21.18 2.32
C VAL A 5 28.83 21.56 3.07
N ARG A 6 28.76 21.81 4.38
CA ARG A 6 29.96 21.80 5.22
C ARG A 6 30.43 20.35 5.28
N GLN A 7 31.27 19.95 4.33
CA GLN A 7 32.17 18.82 4.52
C GLN A 7 33.04 19.14 5.74
N LEU A 8 32.65 18.66 6.92
CA LEU A 8 33.63 18.32 7.94
C LEU A 8 34.53 17.27 7.29
N SER A 9 35.77 17.64 6.97
CA SER A 9 36.76 16.69 6.46
C SER A 9 36.84 15.52 7.44
N LEU A 10 36.35 14.35 7.04
CA LEU A 10 36.42 13.11 7.81
C LEU A 10 37.89 12.73 7.90
N ALA A 11 38.60 13.16 8.94
CA ALA A 11 40.02 12.87 9.07
C ALA A 11 40.21 11.37 9.38
N LYS A 12 41.09 10.69 8.64
CA LYS A 12 41.38 9.26 8.82
C LYS A 12 41.79 8.88 10.25
N SER A 13 42.29 9.82 11.05
CA SER A 13 42.66 9.65 12.46
C SER A 13 41.47 9.49 13.42
N ASP A 14 40.28 9.91 13.01
CA ASP A 14 39.06 9.89 13.84
C ASP A 14 38.27 8.58 13.63
N LEU A 15 38.92 7.55 13.10
CA LEU A 15 38.28 6.30 12.70
C LEU A 15 38.77 5.13 13.53
N SER A 16 37.83 4.32 13.98
CA SER A 16 38.10 2.97 14.44
C SER A 16 37.22 2.02 13.62
N ALA A 17 37.81 1.37 12.62
CA ALA A 17 37.21 0.20 12.01
C ALA A 17 37.40 -0.96 12.99
N ASP A 18 36.38 -1.25 13.77
CA ASP A 18 36.41 -2.32 14.76
C ASP A 18 35.64 -3.51 14.20
N SER A 19 36.37 -4.47 13.65
CA SER A 19 35.81 -5.76 13.32
C SER A 19 35.60 -6.54 14.61
N ALA A 20 34.49 -6.30 15.32
CA ALA A 20 34.17 -7.15 16.45
C ALA A 20 33.98 -8.62 16.02
N THR A 21 33.65 -8.90 14.74
CA THR A 21 33.36 -10.28 14.27
C THR A 21 33.66 -10.66 12.81
N GLY A 22 34.14 -9.77 11.90
CA GLY A 22 34.34 -10.11 10.46
C GLY A 22 35.64 -9.69 9.78
N ARG A 23 36.00 -10.32 8.64
CA ARG A 23 37.26 -10.01 7.92
C ARG A 23 37.14 -8.67 7.19
N PHE A 24 37.76 -7.64 7.76
CA PHE A 24 37.96 -6.34 7.13
C PHE A 24 38.95 -6.48 5.96
N HIS A 25 38.54 -6.06 4.76
CA HIS A 25 39.38 -6.15 3.56
C HIS A 25 40.18 -4.86 3.32
N GLY A 26 39.56 -3.70 3.53
CA GLY A 26 40.21 -2.41 3.32
C GLY A 26 39.35 -1.22 3.71
N LEU A 27 40.01 -0.09 4.00
CA LEU A 27 39.41 1.21 4.27
C LEU A 27 40.03 2.21 3.30
N GLN A 28 39.19 2.83 2.49
CA GLN A 28 39.60 3.80 1.49
C GLN A 28 38.91 5.14 1.77
N GLU A 29 39.71 6.20 1.83
CA GLU A 29 39.19 7.56 1.76
C GLU A 29 39.00 7.92 0.29
N THR A 30 37.82 8.42 -0.05
CA THR A 30 37.46 8.85 -1.39
C THR A 30 37.04 10.31 -1.34
N ASP A 31 37.01 10.99 -2.49
CA ASP A 31 36.53 12.37 -2.58
C ASP A 31 35.07 12.52 -2.09
N ASN A 32 34.31 11.41 -2.03
CA ASN A 32 32.91 11.33 -1.64
C ASN A 32 32.69 10.73 -0.23
N GLY A 33 33.73 10.66 0.59
CA GLY A 33 33.66 10.15 1.96
C GLY A 33 34.47 8.87 2.18
N LEU A 34 34.18 8.21 3.29
CA LEU A 34 34.93 7.06 3.77
C LEU A 34 34.25 5.75 3.39
N ASN A 35 34.97 4.85 2.72
CA ASN A 35 34.45 3.55 2.30
C ASN A 35 35.18 2.40 3.01
N ALA A 36 34.43 1.48 3.61
CA ALA A 36 34.94 0.24 4.19
C ALA A 36 34.38 -0.97 3.45
N THR A 37 35.27 -1.88 3.05
CA THR A 37 34.90 -3.13 2.35
C THR A 37 35.09 -4.34 3.27
N PHE A 38 34.07 -5.18 3.31
CA PHE A 38 33.98 -6.38 4.14
C PHE A 38 33.83 -7.63 3.29
N VAL A 39 34.45 -8.73 3.72
CA VAL A 39 34.39 -10.04 3.06
C VAL A 39 34.25 -11.17 4.08
N GLY A 40 33.82 -12.34 3.63
CA GLY A 40 33.71 -13.57 4.45
C GLY A 40 32.34 -13.78 5.08
N ASP A 41 32.27 -14.70 6.05
CA ASP A 41 31.00 -15.32 6.51
C ASP A 41 30.63 -14.92 7.95
N ALA A 42 31.08 -13.75 8.40
CA ALA A 42 30.91 -13.30 9.78
C ALA A 42 29.48 -12.91 10.16
N ASN A 43 28.62 -12.70 9.15
CA ASN A 43 27.21 -12.28 9.27
C ASN A 43 26.95 -10.94 9.96
N SER A 44 27.96 -10.31 10.60
CA SER A 44 27.88 -9.03 11.31
C SER A 44 29.09 -8.16 10.98
N TYR A 45 28.84 -6.91 10.60
CA TYR A 45 29.85 -5.96 10.16
C TYR A 45 29.53 -4.57 10.71
N ALA A 46 30.55 -3.77 11.02
CA ALA A 46 30.36 -2.43 11.54
C ALA A 46 31.43 -1.47 11.04
N LEU A 47 31.03 -0.23 10.75
CA LEU A 47 31.92 0.89 10.51
C LEU A 47 31.64 1.97 11.55
N GLY A 48 32.64 2.30 12.37
CA GLY A 48 32.54 3.30 13.41
C GLY A 48 33.26 4.61 13.06
N TYR A 49 32.68 5.73 13.47
CA TYR A 49 33.25 7.06 13.37
C TYR A 49 33.37 7.69 14.77
N ARG A 50 34.58 8.10 15.17
CA ARG A 50 34.84 8.71 16.48
C ARG A 50 34.52 10.21 16.42
N LEU A 51 33.79 10.69 17.41
CA LEU A 51 33.42 12.09 17.56
C LEU A 51 34.54 12.86 18.26
N LYS A 52 34.77 14.12 17.84
CA LYS A 52 35.84 14.97 18.39
C LYS A 52 35.56 15.49 19.81
N ALA A 53 34.34 15.32 20.32
CA ALA A 53 33.93 15.75 21.66
C ALA A 53 32.97 14.75 22.28
N TYR A 54 33.00 14.69 23.61
CA TYR A 54 32.02 13.97 24.41
C TYR A 54 30.79 14.83 24.65
N GLN A 55 29.64 14.23 24.50
CA GLN A 55 28.43 14.90 24.07
C GLN A 55 27.28 14.35 24.95
N ASP A 56 26.56 15.24 25.62
CA ASP A 56 25.58 14.91 26.65
C ASP A 56 24.26 14.33 26.07
N GLU A 57 23.26 14.10 26.91
CA GLU A 57 21.94 13.59 26.50
C GLU A 57 21.16 14.48 25.50
N LYS A 58 21.63 15.70 25.23
CA LYS A 58 21.02 16.62 24.25
C LYS A 58 21.67 16.52 22.87
N THR A 59 22.61 15.60 22.72
CA THR A 59 23.33 15.44 21.46
C THR A 59 22.42 14.83 20.40
N VAL A 60 22.52 15.40 19.22
CA VAL A 60 21.95 14.88 17.99
C VAL A 60 23.09 14.55 17.05
N VAL A 61 23.06 13.36 16.48
CA VAL A 61 23.98 12.96 15.40
C VAL A 61 23.17 12.73 14.14
N ARG A 62 23.57 13.36 13.04
CA ARG A 62 23.08 13.07 11.70
C ARG A 62 24.18 12.35 10.92
N LEU A 63 23.84 11.24 10.30
CA LEU A 63 24.74 10.45 9.45
C LEU A 63 24.16 10.33 8.05
N THR A 64 25.01 10.55 7.04
CA THR A 64 24.74 10.14 5.66
C THR A 64 25.64 8.97 5.32
N PHE A 65 25.07 7.85 4.92
CA PHE A 65 25.82 6.65 4.56
C PHE A 65 25.10 5.83 3.49
N GLN A 66 25.85 4.92 2.86
CA GLN A 66 25.36 3.95 1.88
C GLN A 66 25.86 2.55 2.22
N VAL A 67 25.10 1.55 1.81
CA VAL A 67 25.52 0.14 1.79
C VAL A 67 25.40 -0.42 0.39
N ASN A 68 26.38 -1.22 -0.04
CA ASN A 68 26.45 -1.77 -1.40
C ASN A 68 27.09 -3.16 -1.42
N GLY A 69 26.81 -3.96 -2.45
CA GLY A 69 27.52 -5.22 -2.68
C GLY A 69 27.22 -6.34 -1.66
N TRP A 70 26.04 -6.29 -1.03
CA TRP A 70 25.56 -7.34 -0.13
C TRP A 70 24.61 -8.28 -0.88
N ASP A 71 24.86 -9.59 -0.83
CA ASP A 71 23.93 -10.59 -1.39
C ASP A 71 22.64 -10.65 -0.57
N SER A 72 22.74 -10.40 0.74
CA SER A 72 21.59 -10.23 1.63
C SER A 72 21.90 -9.29 2.79
N ILE A 73 20.90 -8.52 3.21
CA ILE A 73 20.94 -7.73 4.45
C ILE A 73 19.70 -8.06 5.27
N ASN A 74 19.92 -8.68 6.43
CA ASN A 74 18.84 -8.97 7.37
C ASN A 74 18.36 -7.69 8.07
N TYR A 75 19.29 -6.82 8.48
CA TYR A 75 19.00 -5.48 8.98
C TYR A 75 20.24 -4.59 9.00
N LEU A 76 20.01 -3.27 8.98
CA LEU A 76 20.96 -2.25 9.38
C LEU A 76 20.64 -1.75 10.78
N ALA A 77 21.67 -1.26 11.48
CA ALA A 77 21.49 -0.54 12.71
C ALA A 77 22.46 0.65 12.79
N PHE A 78 21.96 1.78 13.28
CA PHE A 78 22.73 3.02 13.41
C PHE A 78 22.64 3.47 14.85
N GLY A 79 23.77 3.75 15.47
CA GLY A 79 23.78 3.97 16.91
C GLY A 79 25.14 4.25 17.50
N TRP A 80 25.22 4.14 18.81
CA TRP A 80 26.47 4.22 19.56
C TRP A 80 26.47 3.19 20.69
N ARG A 81 27.64 2.96 21.27
CA ARG A 81 27.80 2.05 22.40
C ARG A 81 27.97 2.85 23.68
N ASP A 82 27.32 2.42 24.75
CA ASP A 82 27.56 3.01 26.06
C ASP A 82 28.85 2.46 26.71
N ASN A 83 29.19 2.97 27.89
CA ASN A 83 30.35 2.53 28.68
C ASN A 83 30.29 1.05 29.12
N LYS A 84 29.11 0.41 29.08
CA LYS A 84 28.88 -1.01 29.34
C LYS A 84 28.88 -1.82 28.03
N ASN A 85 29.25 -1.20 26.91
CA ASN A 85 29.27 -1.80 25.58
C ASN A 85 27.88 -2.23 25.06
N ARG A 86 26.77 -1.70 25.63
CA ARG A 86 25.42 -1.88 25.09
C ARG A 86 25.27 -0.99 23.86
N PHE A 87 24.76 -1.56 22.76
CA PHE A 87 24.55 -0.82 21.52
C PHE A 87 23.15 -0.19 21.48
N TRP A 88 23.11 1.13 21.64
CA TRP A 88 21.92 1.96 21.55
C TRP A 88 21.73 2.40 20.10
N HIS A 89 20.66 1.95 19.46
CA HIS A 89 20.53 2.08 18.01
C HIS A 89 19.09 2.26 17.54
N ILE A 90 18.95 2.74 16.32
CA ILE A 90 17.75 2.57 15.49
C ILE A 90 18.02 1.40 14.54
N LYS A 91 17.03 0.54 14.35
CA LYS A 91 17.13 -0.64 13.49
C LYS A 91 16.27 -0.44 12.23
N SER A 92 16.84 -0.72 11.06
CA SER A 92 16.12 -0.76 9.78
C SER A 92 16.17 -2.17 9.18
N THR A 93 15.00 -2.74 8.91
CA THR A 93 14.85 -4.02 8.19
C THR A 93 14.61 -3.76 6.70
N ASN A 94 14.91 -4.73 5.83
CA ASN A 94 14.74 -4.57 4.37
C ASN A 94 15.30 -3.24 3.80
N PRO A 95 16.54 -2.85 4.17
CA PRO A 95 17.13 -1.61 3.70
C PRO A 95 17.38 -1.65 2.20
N VAL A 96 17.37 -0.49 1.55
CA VAL A 96 17.83 -0.38 0.17
C VAL A 96 19.36 -0.28 0.11
N GLN A 97 19.96 -0.83 -0.95
CA GLN A 97 21.38 -0.66 -1.27
C GLN A 97 21.57 0.37 -2.38
N GLY A 98 22.70 1.08 -2.38
CA GLY A 98 23.05 2.02 -3.47
C GLY A 98 22.38 3.39 -3.42
N PHE A 99 21.73 3.73 -2.31
CA PHE A 99 21.16 5.06 -2.08
C PHE A 99 21.71 5.65 -0.78
N ASP A 100 21.78 6.98 -0.73
CA ASP A 100 22.10 7.70 0.50
C ASP A 100 20.97 7.52 1.51
N ILE A 101 21.33 7.04 2.69
CA ILE A 101 20.46 7.00 3.86
C ILE A 101 20.92 8.13 4.79
N ASN A 102 20.01 9.07 5.04
CA ASN A 102 20.17 10.18 5.97
C ASN A 102 19.44 9.83 7.26
N GLU A 103 20.19 9.44 8.30
CA GLU A 103 19.60 9.06 9.58
C GLU A 103 20.00 10.06 10.67
N THR A 104 19.00 10.57 11.40
CA THR A 104 19.21 11.50 12.51
C THR A 104 18.82 10.84 13.83
N ILE A 105 19.78 10.68 14.73
CA ILE A 105 19.61 9.94 15.98
C ILE A 105 19.92 10.80 17.22
N SER A 106 19.05 10.67 18.21
CA SER A 106 19.21 11.20 19.57
C SER A 106 18.39 10.35 20.53
N SER A 107 18.80 10.27 21.79
CA SER A 107 18.06 9.56 22.84
C SER A 107 16.64 10.12 23.06
N LYS A 108 16.39 11.35 22.61
CA LYS A 108 15.09 12.02 22.69
C LYS A 108 14.17 11.76 21.49
N HIS A 109 14.68 11.27 20.36
CA HIS A 109 13.88 11.04 19.16
C HIS A 109 12.93 9.83 19.33
N ILE A 110 11.77 9.91 18.69
CA ILE A 110 10.74 8.86 18.79
C ILE A 110 11.25 7.54 18.19
N ALA A 111 11.93 7.57 17.04
CA ALA A 111 12.48 6.37 16.40
C ALA A 111 13.44 5.60 17.32
N PHE A 112 14.27 6.33 18.06
CA PHE A 112 15.17 5.76 19.06
C PHE A 112 14.40 5.11 20.20
N ARG A 113 13.41 5.80 20.77
CA ARG A 113 12.59 5.30 21.89
C ARG A 113 11.72 4.12 21.49
N LEU A 114 11.22 4.09 20.25
CA LEU A 114 10.49 2.94 19.69
C LEU A 114 11.34 1.67 19.61
N THR A 115 12.66 1.82 19.49
CA THR A 115 13.61 0.71 19.42
C THR A 115 14.12 0.30 20.81
N ASN A 116 14.38 1.28 21.69
CA ASN A 116 15.10 1.06 22.95
C ASN A 116 14.23 1.15 24.22
N GLY A 117 12.99 1.64 24.12
CA GLY A 117 12.13 1.93 25.27
C GLY A 117 12.18 3.41 25.69
N TRP A 118 11.12 3.88 26.37
CA TRP A 118 11.02 5.26 26.87
C TRP A 118 11.72 5.46 28.23
N ASP A 119 11.73 4.44 29.07
CA ASP A 119 12.33 4.47 30.42
C ASP A 119 13.84 4.20 30.40
N ASP A 120 14.30 3.51 29.36
CA ASP A 120 15.68 3.14 29.13
C ASP A 120 16.47 4.35 28.62
N LYS A 121 17.59 4.68 29.28
CA LYS A 121 18.44 5.79 28.89
C LYS A 121 19.89 5.36 28.70
N PRO A 122 20.57 5.87 27.66
CA PRO A 122 22.01 5.72 27.53
C PRO A 122 22.68 6.40 28.73
N ASP A 123 23.86 5.90 29.12
CA ASP A 123 24.67 6.61 30.10
C ASP A 123 25.01 8.00 29.54
N ALA A 124 24.80 9.06 30.33
CA ALA A 124 25.04 10.46 29.93
C ALA A 124 26.49 10.69 29.51
N ASP A 125 27.33 9.74 29.92
CA ASP A 125 28.75 9.72 29.81
C ASP A 125 29.27 8.80 28.65
N ALA A 126 28.60 8.67 27.50
CA ALA A 126 29.02 7.64 26.54
C ALA A 126 28.90 7.89 25.02
N LEU A 127 28.75 9.12 24.53
CA LEU A 127 28.72 9.37 23.09
C LEU A 127 30.08 9.89 22.58
N ASP A 128 31.01 8.96 22.30
CA ASP A 128 32.32 9.25 21.69
C ASP A 128 32.51 8.63 20.29
N ARG A 129 31.60 7.71 19.89
CA ARG A 129 31.65 7.00 18.61
C ARG A 129 30.25 6.64 18.15
N VAL A 130 29.97 6.87 16.87
CA VAL A 130 28.77 6.37 16.19
C VAL A 130 29.13 5.25 15.23
N GLU A 131 28.21 4.31 15.02
CA GLU A 131 28.42 3.10 14.25
C GLU A 131 27.28 2.86 13.26
N VAL A 132 27.65 2.51 12.03
CA VAL A 132 26.78 1.84 11.06
C VAL A 132 27.05 0.35 11.13
N PHE A 133 26.03 -0.44 11.45
CA PHE A 133 26.10 -1.88 11.60
C PHE A 133 25.25 -2.57 10.53
N VAL A 134 25.78 -3.64 9.92
CA VAL A 134 25.11 -4.49 8.94
C VAL A 134 25.08 -5.93 9.45
N ARG A 135 23.88 -6.50 9.58
CA ARG A 135 23.70 -7.95 9.69
C ARG A 135 23.36 -8.49 8.30
N GLY A 136 24.26 -9.22 7.66
CA GLY A 136 24.05 -9.65 6.27
C GLY A 136 25.21 -10.46 5.71
N THR A 137 25.10 -10.84 4.45
CA THR A 137 26.12 -11.60 3.72
C THR A 137 26.72 -10.71 2.62
N PRO A 138 28.01 -10.36 2.68
CA PRO A 138 28.66 -9.62 1.61
C PRO A 138 28.75 -10.50 0.36
N SER A 139 28.66 -9.88 -0.81
CA SER A 139 28.85 -10.59 -2.08
C SER A 139 30.28 -11.13 -2.22
N THR A 140 30.49 -11.99 -3.22
CA THR A 140 31.85 -12.45 -3.59
C THR A 140 32.81 -11.32 -3.94
N LYS A 141 32.31 -10.13 -4.31
CA LYS A 141 33.10 -8.92 -4.59
C LYS A 141 33.33 -8.05 -3.34
N GLY A 142 32.72 -8.41 -2.21
CA GLY A 142 32.73 -7.67 -0.96
C GLY A 142 31.47 -6.81 -0.79
N GLY A 143 31.08 -6.61 0.47
CA GLY A 143 30.05 -5.67 0.89
C GLY A 143 30.68 -4.39 1.41
N GLU A 144 30.11 -3.25 1.04
CA GLU A 144 30.62 -1.92 1.37
C GLU A 144 29.69 -1.21 2.37
N ILE A 145 30.30 -0.48 3.30
CA ILE A 145 29.66 0.58 4.09
C ILE A 145 30.42 1.86 3.80
N ARG A 146 29.73 2.87 3.29
CA ARG A 146 30.30 4.19 3.01
C ARG A 146 29.65 5.23 3.91
N ILE A 147 30.42 6.01 4.65
CA ILE A 147 29.95 7.18 5.40
C ILE A 147 30.42 8.43 4.65
N SER A 148 29.49 9.25 4.18
CA SER A 148 29.77 10.46 3.42
C SER A 148 29.70 11.73 4.26
N ALA A 149 28.87 11.75 5.31
CA ALA A 149 28.76 12.87 6.24
C ALA A 149 28.42 12.42 7.66
N VAL A 150 28.94 13.16 8.65
CA VAL A 150 28.57 13.05 10.06
C VAL A 150 28.49 14.46 10.64
N ASP A 151 27.28 14.86 11.04
CA ASP A 151 27.05 16.12 11.75
C ASP A 151 26.69 15.84 13.20
N VAL A 152 27.24 16.65 14.11
CA VAL A 152 26.96 16.57 15.55
C VAL A 152 26.57 17.94 16.04
N PHE A 153 25.43 18.02 16.71
CA PHE A 153 24.93 19.27 17.25
C PHE A 153 24.10 19.04 18.52
N ASN A 154 23.84 20.13 19.26
CA ASN A 154 23.00 20.08 20.45
C ASN A 154 21.55 20.37 20.06
N HIS A 155 20.60 19.68 20.68
CA HIS A 155 19.17 19.92 20.48
C HIS A 155 18.76 21.37 20.81
N ASP A 156 19.45 22.02 21.76
CA ASP A 156 19.20 23.42 22.13
C ASP A 156 19.96 24.43 21.25
N SER A 157 20.83 23.96 20.34
CA SER A 157 21.65 24.81 19.45
C SER A 157 21.97 24.07 18.14
N PRO A 158 20.96 23.83 17.27
CA PRO A 158 21.17 23.26 15.95
C PRO A 158 22.07 24.16 15.06
N PRO A 159 22.76 23.59 14.07
CA PRO A 159 23.62 24.31 13.12
C PRO A 159 22.90 25.43 12.38
N ASP A 160 23.63 26.48 11.95
CA ASP A 160 23.04 27.66 11.28
C ASP A 160 22.26 27.35 9.98
N ASP A 161 22.54 26.21 9.33
CA ASP A 161 21.83 25.69 8.13
C ASP A 161 20.63 24.78 8.46
N LEU A 162 20.54 24.33 9.72
CA LEU A 162 19.42 23.61 10.32
C LEU A 162 18.56 24.50 11.23
N SER A 163 19.08 25.64 11.64
CA SER A 163 18.30 26.72 12.22
C SER A 163 17.63 27.43 11.05
N VAL A 164 16.31 27.40 11.04
CA VAL A 164 15.52 28.37 10.28
C VAL A 164 16.15 29.74 10.51
N ASN A 165 16.25 30.55 9.45
CA ASN A 165 16.70 31.93 9.51
C ASN A 165 15.64 32.79 10.24
N LEU A 166 15.43 32.48 11.51
CA LEU A 166 15.09 33.35 12.61
C LEU A 166 16.43 33.50 13.31
N GLU A 167 17.00 34.71 13.37
CA GLU A 167 18.26 34.92 14.09
C GLU A 167 18.15 34.28 15.50
N ASP A 168 19.02 33.29 15.76
CA ASP A 168 19.09 32.33 16.88
C ASP A 168 18.11 31.13 16.89
N PRO A 169 18.60 29.89 17.13
CA PRO A 169 17.76 28.72 17.33
C PRO A 169 17.04 28.81 18.68
N CYS A 170 15.85 29.39 18.63
CA CYS A 170 14.96 29.49 19.77
C CYS A 170 14.26 28.14 20.05
N PRO A 171 14.37 27.53 21.24
CA PRO A 171 13.34 26.60 21.69
C PRO A 171 11.98 27.29 21.56
N LEU A 172 10.97 26.64 20.94
CA LEU A 172 9.62 27.17 20.58
C LEU A 172 9.00 28.18 21.58
N SER A 173 9.34 28.05 22.87
CA SER A 173 9.14 29.04 23.94
C SER A 173 9.62 30.49 23.67
N GLN A 174 10.45 30.71 22.65
CA GLN A 174 11.06 31.99 22.32
C GLN A 174 10.64 32.50 20.92
N ILE A 175 9.80 31.76 20.17
CA ILE A 175 9.14 32.30 18.98
C ILE A 175 8.29 33.50 19.43
N LYS A 176 8.66 34.69 18.97
CA LYS A 176 7.79 35.87 19.08
C LYS A 176 6.69 35.75 18.04
N TRP A 177 5.62 35.04 18.40
CA TRP A 177 4.45 34.86 17.55
C TRP A 177 3.82 36.17 17.06
N SER A 178 4.07 37.30 17.73
CA SER A 178 3.66 38.62 17.26
C SER A 178 4.38 39.08 15.99
N ASP A 179 5.59 38.58 15.76
CA ASP A 179 6.53 39.04 14.72
C ASP A 179 6.80 37.94 13.67
N ALA A 180 6.51 36.67 14.01
CA ALA A 180 6.69 35.52 13.12
C ALA A 180 5.68 35.57 11.96
N THR A 181 6.18 35.47 10.73
CA THR A 181 5.36 35.33 9.51
C THR A 181 5.62 33.96 8.92
N PHE A 182 4.57 33.14 8.81
CA PHE A 182 4.63 31.82 8.19
C PHE A 182 3.88 31.85 6.86
N ALA A 183 4.45 31.20 5.86
CA ALA A 183 3.79 30.96 4.59
C ALA A 183 2.60 30.01 4.77
N ARG A 184 1.59 30.23 3.95
CA ARG A 184 0.48 29.28 3.79
C ARG A 184 0.74 28.41 2.58
N ALA A 185 0.19 27.21 2.60
CA ALA A 185 0.22 26.33 1.43
C ALA A 185 -0.44 27.02 0.22
N SER A 186 -0.07 26.64 -1.00
CA SER A 186 -0.76 27.14 -2.19
C SER A 186 -2.21 26.66 -2.21
N GLN A 187 -3.08 27.36 -2.95
CA GLN A 187 -4.47 26.90 -3.12
C GLN A 187 -4.52 25.52 -3.79
N GLY A 188 -3.66 25.27 -4.79
CA GLY A 188 -3.58 23.99 -5.48
C GLY A 188 -3.23 22.83 -4.54
N ILE A 189 -2.29 23.03 -3.61
CA ILE A 189 -1.96 22.02 -2.60
C ILE A 189 -3.16 21.73 -1.69
N ARG A 190 -3.83 22.78 -1.20
CA ARG A 190 -5.03 22.62 -0.37
C ARG A 190 -6.13 21.85 -1.11
N ASP A 191 -6.37 22.18 -2.38
CA ASP A 191 -7.40 21.54 -3.19
C ASP A 191 -7.10 20.06 -3.45
N VAL A 192 -5.83 19.72 -3.72
CA VAL A 192 -5.39 18.33 -3.93
C VAL A 192 -5.57 17.50 -2.66
N VAL A 193 -5.10 18.00 -1.51
CA VAL A 193 -5.20 17.29 -0.23
C VAL A 193 -6.67 17.14 0.17
N HIS A 194 -7.46 18.21 0.05
CA HIS A 194 -8.89 18.17 0.38
C HIS A 194 -9.64 17.16 -0.49
N ARG A 195 -9.40 17.17 -1.81
CA ARG A 195 -10.01 16.22 -2.75
C ARG A 195 -9.76 14.77 -2.38
N TYR A 196 -8.50 14.43 -2.08
CA TYR A 196 -8.14 13.07 -1.66
C TYR A 196 -8.96 12.59 -0.46
N PHE A 197 -9.15 13.45 0.55
CA PHE A 197 -9.89 13.07 1.75
C PHE A 197 -11.40 12.95 1.54
N VAL A 198 -12.02 13.83 0.76
CA VAL A 198 -13.46 13.73 0.48
C VAL A 198 -13.79 12.55 -0.44
N GLU A 199 -12.88 12.17 -1.33
CA GLU A 199 -12.99 10.95 -2.15
C GLU A 199 -12.78 9.69 -1.31
N ALA A 200 -11.76 9.67 -0.44
CA ALA A 200 -11.50 8.54 0.45
C ALA A 200 -12.61 8.34 1.51
N TYR A 201 -13.26 9.43 1.93
CA TYR A 201 -14.28 9.44 2.98
C TYR A 201 -15.59 10.02 2.46
N ALA A 202 -16.25 9.34 1.52
CA ALA A 202 -17.48 9.83 0.89
C ALA A 202 -18.61 10.22 1.87
N SER A 203 -18.63 9.67 3.09
CA SER A 203 -19.58 9.99 4.16
C SER A 203 -19.15 11.12 5.11
N PHE A 204 -18.04 11.82 4.86
CA PHE A 204 -17.43 12.75 5.82
C PHE A 204 -18.41 13.80 6.35
N GLN A 205 -19.26 14.36 5.49
CA GLN A 205 -20.22 15.40 5.92
C GLN A 205 -21.26 14.82 6.88
N SER A 206 -21.84 13.66 6.54
CA SER A 206 -22.80 12.98 7.44
C SER A 206 -22.15 12.50 8.73
N ASP A 207 -20.89 12.07 8.68
CA ASP A 207 -20.14 11.62 9.85
C ASP A 207 -19.81 12.78 10.79
N ALA A 208 -19.41 13.93 10.23
CA ALA A 208 -19.23 15.17 10.98
C ALA A 208 -20.53 15.61 11.66
N ASP A 209 -21.63 15.65 10.91
CA ASP A 209 -22.95 16.03 11.43
C ASP A 209 -23.43 15.06 12.52
N HIS A 210 -23.23 13.76 12.32
CA HIS A 210 -23.58 12.74 13.30
C HIS A 210 -22.81 12.90 14.61
N PHE A 211 -21.49 13.15 14.52
CA PHE A 211 -20.66 13.43 15.68
C PHE A 211 -21.14 14.68 16.42
N MET A 212 -21.44 15.76 15.70
CA MET A 212 -21.94 17.00 16.31
C MET A 212 -23.30 16.84 16.98
N GLN A 213 -24.18 15.99 16.44
CA GLN A 213 -25.54 15.77 16.98
C GLN A 213 -25.57 14.78 18.15
N THR A 214 -24.70 13.76 18.14
CA THR A 214 -24.83 12.60 19.04
C THR A 214 -23.63 12.39 19.96
N GLY A 215 -22.49 13.01 19.67
CA GLY A 215 -21.21 12.76 20.33
C GLY A 215 -20.59 11.40 20.01
N LYS A 216 -21.14 10.64 19.05
CA LYS A 216 -20.59 9.34 18.63
C LYS A 216 -19.54 9.51 17.52
N LEU A 217 -18.46 8.73 17.58
CA LEU A 217 -17.47 8.68 16.51
C LEU A 217 -17.95 7.75 15.41
N SER A 218 -18.11 8.30 14.21
CA SER A 218 -18.39 7.51 13.01
C SER A 218 -17.09 7.13 12.34
N PHE A 219 -16.98 5.88 11.92
CA PHE A 219 -15.89 5.39 11.09
C PHE A 219 -16.52 4.64 9.92
N ALA A 220 -16.02 4.84 8.70
CA ALA A 220 -16.55 4.19 7.52
C ALA A 220 -16.58 2.65 7.71
N GLY A 221 -17.75 2.04 7.52
CA GLY A 221 -17.94 0.59 7.65
C GLY A 221 -17.92 0.03 9.07
N ILE A 222 -17.93 0.87 10.11
CA ILE A 222 -17.95 0.46 11.52
C ILE A 222 -19.14 1.12 12.22
N GLU A 223 -19.84 0.37 13.07
CA GLU A 223 -20.92 0.90 13.91
C GLU A 223 -20.43 2.10 14.75
N PRO A 224 -21.17 3.23 14.77
CA PRO A 224 -20.75 4.42 15.48
C PRO A 224 -20.43 4.17 16.96
N ILE A 225 -19.23 4.59 17.38
CA ILE A 225 -18.70 4.37 18.73
C ILE A 225 -19.21 5.45 19.67
N ALA A 226 -19.87 5.03 20.76
CA ALA A 226 -20.32 5.94 21.80
C ALA A 226 -19.15 6.52 22.59
N TRP A 227 -19.13 7.84 22.76
CA TRP A 227 -18.16 8.53 23.60
C TRP A 227 -18.84 9.13 24.83
N PRO A 228 -18.70 8.50 26.02
CA PRO A 228 -19.24 9.08 27.25
C PRO A 228 -18.53 10.38 27.63
N ILE A 229 -19.30 11.40 28.03
CA ILE A 229 -18.78 12.76 28.34
C ILE A 229 -17.69 12.80 29.42
N HIS A 230 -17.63 11.78 30.28
CA HIS A 230 -16.64 11.67 31.36
C HIS A 230 -15.40 10.84 30.98
N SER A 231 -15.36 10.29 29.76
CA SER A 231 -14.25 9.47 29.29
C SER A 231 -13.28 10.30 28.46
N ASN A 232 -11.98 10.16 28.72
CA ASN A 232 -10.95 10.85 27.94
C ASN A 232 -10.81 10.29 26.52
N VAL A 233 -11.11 9.00 26.36
CA VAL A 233 -11.13 8.25 25.11
C VAL A 233 -12.38 7.37 25.11
N PRO A 234 -13.05 7.15 23.97
CA PRO A 234 -14.16 6.20 23.89
C PRO A 234 -13.68 4.78 24.28
N PRO A 235 -14.32 4.10 25.25
CA PRO A 235 -13.82 2.82 25.76
C PRO A 235 -13.69 1.71 24.70
N SER A 236 -14.64 1.62 23.76
CA SER A 236 -14.65 0.57 22.73
C SER A 236 -13.70 0.84 21.56
N VAL A 237 -12.97 1.96 21.56
CA VAL A 237 -11.98 2.24 20.51
C VAL A 237 -10.83 1.23 20.55
N TRP A 238 -10.60 0.58 21.70
CA TRP A 238 -9.54 -0.40 21.93
C TRP A 238 -9.89 -1.82 21.50
N ASP A 239 -11.15 -2.08 21.16
CA ASP A 239 -11.67 -3.43 20.91
C ASP A 239 -11.08 -4.05 19.62
N TYR A 240 -10.79 -3.22 18.61
CA TYR A 240 -10.30 -3.66 17.30
C TYR A 240 -9.06 -2.89 16.86
N SER A 241 -8.18 -3.55 16.12
CA SER A 241 -6.98 -2.92 15.52
C SER A 241 -7.33 -1.72 14.64
N THR A 242 -8.41 -1.82 13.87
CA THR A 242 -8.84 -0.77 12.93
C THR A 242 -9.29 0.49 13.66
N THR A 243 -10.08 0.36 14.74
CA THR A 243 -10.56 1.50 15.52
C THR A 243 -9.41 2.18 16.26
N ARG A 244 -8.45 1.40 16.78
CA ARG A 244 -7.22 1.92 17.39
C ARG A 244 -6.39 2.73 16.41
N TYR A 245 -6.19 2.17 15.21
CA TYR A 245 -5.52 2.87 14.10
C TYR A 245 -6.22 4.20 13.77
N LEU A 246 -7.53 4.19 13.51
CA LEU A 246 -8.29 5.38 13.12
C LEU A 246 -8.31 6.46 14.21
N TRP A 247 -8.35 6.06 15.47
CA TRP A 247 -8.20 6.97 16.60
C TRP A 247 -6.84 7.67 16.59
N HIS A 248 -5.76 6.90 16.49
CA HIS A 248 -4.41 7.45 16.50
C HIS A 248 -4.03 8.17 15.21
N SER A 249 -4.72 7.92 14.09
CA SER A 249 -4.50 8.63 12.83
C SER A 249 -5.17 10.00 12.75
N LEU A 250 -5.86 10.43 13.82
CA LEU A 250 -6.71 11.63 13.84
C LEU A 250 -7.81 11.62 12.77
N HIS A 251 -8.41 10.45 12.52
CA HIS A 251 -9.46 10.32 11.51
C HIS A 251 -10.65 11.26 11.76
N MET A 252 -11.20 11.31 12.98
CA MET A 252 -12.33 12.21 13.25
C MET A 252 -11.98 13.70 13.15
N PRO A 253 -10.84 14.19 13.66
CA PRO A 253 -10.34 15.52 13.32
C PRO A 253 -10.27 15.79 11.81
N GLN A 254 -9.85 14.81 11.02
CA GLN A 254 -9.78 14.94 9.56
C GLN A 254 -11.16 15.09 8.92
N ILE A 255 -12.13 14.29 9.35
CA ILE A 255 -13.54 14.40 8.91
C ILE A 255 -14.10 15.79 9.22
N LEU A 256 -13.81 16.32 10.40
CA LEU A 256 -14.25 17.66 10.82
C LEU A 256 -13.54 18.79 10.06
N ILE A 257 -12.25 18.61 9.71
CA ILE A 257 -11.51 19.54 8.86
C ILE A 257 -12.14 19.58 7.46
N ALA A 258 -12.45 18.43 6.87
CA ALA A 258 -13.11 18.38 5.56
C ALA A 258 -14.47 19.10 5.57
N ALA A 259 -15.30 18.85 6.59
CA ALA A 259 -16.58 19.53 6.76
C ALA A 259 -16.42 21.06 6.96
N TYR A 260 -15.42 21.50 7.72
CA TYR A 260 -15.11 22.93 7.86
C TYR A 260 -14.61 23.54 6.54
N THR A 261 -13.78 22.85 5.76
CA THR A 261 -13.28 23.35 4.47
C THR A 261 -14.41 23.60 3.49
N ASP A 262 -15.44 22.74 3.47
CA ASP A 262 -16.60 22.91 2.56
C ASP A 262 -17.62 23.93 3.05
N THR A 263 -17.83 24.04 4.36
CA THR A 263 -18.94 24.83 4.93
C THR A 263 -18.51 26.13 5.58
N HIS A 264 -17.24 26.27 5.93
CA HIS A 264 -16.69 27.26 6.86
C HIS A 264 -17.40 27.28 8.24
N GLY A 265 -18.05 26.17 8.62
CA GLY A 265 -18.73 26.03 9.90
C GLY A 265 -17.76 25.87 11.06
N THR A 266 -17.62 26.90 11.90
CA THR A 266 -16.72 26.88 13.07
C THR A 266 -17.07 25.80 14.10
N GLN A 267 -18.32 25.30 14.07
CA GLN A 267 -18.78 24.16 14.85
C GLN A 267 -17.98 22.88 14.60
N TYR A 268 -17.39 22.70 13.41
CA TYR A 268 -16.51 21.56 13.10
C TYR A 268 -15.05 21.87 13.43
N LEU A 269 -14.62 23.12 13.21
CA LEU A 269 -13.23 23.54 13.38
C LEU A 269 -12.74 23.41 14.83
N TYR A 270 -13.51 23.91 15.81
CA TYR A 270 -13.06 23.91 17.20
C TYR A 270 -12.93 22.49 17.78
N PRO A 271 -13.88 21.56 17.54
CA PRO A 271 -13.68 20.15 17.90
C PRO A 271 -12.48 19.50 17.21
N ALA A 272 -12.24 19.77 15.92
CA ALA A 272 -11.05 19.24 15.23
C ALA A 272 -9.74 19.69 15.92
N ARG A 273 -9.66 20.98 16.29
CA ARG A 273 -8.55 21.55 17.05
C ARG A 273 -8.42 20.91 18.43
N GLU A 274 -9.51 20.81 19.19
CA GLU A 274 -9.49 20.25 20.56
C GLU A 274 -9.05 18.79 20.57
N LEU A 275 -9.59 17.97 19.67
CA LEU A 275 -9.24 16.56 19.56
C LEU A 275 -7.76 16.37 19.18
N THR A 276 -7.25 17.20 18.28
CA THR A 276 -5.83 17.20 17.92
C THR A 276 -4.95 17.62 19.09
N ASP A 277 -5.31 18.70 19.82
CA ASP A 277 -4.57 19.14 21.01
C ASP A 277 -4.57 18.10 22.13
N ARG A 278 -5.70 17.41 22.31
CA ARG A 278 -5.83 16.28 23.25
C ARG A 278 -4.88 15.17 22.85
N TRP A 279 -4.85 14.78 21.58
CA TRP A 279 -3.94 13.73 21.12
C TRP A 279 -2.48 14.10 21.37
N ILE A 280 -2.07 15.34 21.07
CA ILE A 280 -0.72 15.86 21.35
C ILE A 280 -0.42 15.78 22.86
N THR A 281 -1.39 16.14 23.71
CA THR A 281 -1.24 16.08 25.17
C THR A 281 -1.02 14.64 25.66
N GLU A 282 -1.93 13.74 25.29
CA GLU A 282 -1.99 12.41 25.89
C GLU A 282 -0.98 11.44 25.26
N ASN A 283 -0.63 11.60 23.98
CA ASN A 283 0.19 10.62 23.27
C ASN A 283 1.63 11.10 23.03
N LEU A 284 1.82 12.40 22.81
CA LEU A 284 3.15 12.97 22.55
C LEU A 284 3.81 13.49 23.83
N ALA A 285 3.09 14.30 24.63
CA ALA A 285 3.69 14.94 25.81
C ALA A 285 3.78 14.00 27.03
N LYS A 286 2.78 13.14 27.27
CA LYS A 286 2.75 12.23 28.44
C LYS A 286 3.34 10.85 28.19
N GLN A 287 3.38 10.39 26.93
CA GLN A 287 3.50 8.99 26.47
C GLN A 287 2.15 8.28 26.35
N SER A 288 1.90 7.72 25.16
CA SER A 288 0.65 7.01 24.86
C SER A 288 0.52 5.70 25.64
N GLU A 289 -0.69 5.40 26.10
CA GLU A 289 -1.07 4.08 26.65
C GLU A 289 -1.09 2.99 25.56
N ASP A 290 -1.33 3.38 24.30
CA ASP A 290 -1.32 2.51 23.13
C ASP A 290 -0.15 2.86 22.20
N LEU A 291 1.07 2.61 22.69
CA LEU A 291 2.30 2.90 21.96
C LEU A 291 2.33 2.30 20.55
N ARG A 292 1.73 1.11 20.36
CA ARG A 292 1.73 0.42 19.07
C ARG A 292 0.99 1.21 18.01
N TYR A 293 -0.25 1.64 18.29
CA TYR A 293 -1.06 2.34 17.29
C TYR A 293 -0.80 3.84 17.26
N ALA A 294 -0.35 4.44 18.37
CA ALA A 294 0.13 5.83 18.38
C ALA A 294 1.27 6.04 17.36
N TRP A 295 2.13 5.04 17.19
CA TRP A 295 3.27 5.05 16.28
C TRP A 295 3.18 3.97 15.18
N TYR A 296 1.96 3.64 14.77
CA TYR A 296 1.76 2.86 13.55
C TYR A 296 2.12 3.73 12.34
N ASP A 297 2.90 3.21 11.40
CA ASP A 297 3.49 3.97 10.28
C ASP A 297 2.45 4.70 9.44
N HIS A 298 1.44 3.97 8.95
CA HIS A 298 0.31 4.56 8.22
C HIS A 298 -0.42 5.63 9.04
N GLY A 299 -0.71 5.34 10.31
CA GLY A 299 -1.44 6.27 11.18
C GLY A 299 -0.64 7.53 11.48
N THR A 300 0.68 7.41 11.56
CA THR A 300 1.62 8.51 11.78
C THR A 300 1.68 9.44 10.57
N ALA A 301 1.70 8.88 9.36
CA ALA A 301 1.64 9.66 8.11
C ALA A 301 0.32 10.43 7.98
N MET A 302 -0.81 9.75 8.14
CA MET A 302 -2.13 10.39 8.03
C MET A 302 -2.31 11.49 9.07
N ARG A 303 -1.88 11.23 10.31
CA ARG A 303 -1.92 12.23 11.38
C ARG A 303 -1.08 13.47 11.07
N LEU A 304 0.10 13.29 10.45
CA LEU A 304 0.92 14.43 10.02
C LEU A 304 0.17 15.28 8.98
N ILE A 305 -0.46 14.67 7.98
CA ILE A 305 -1.24 15.40 6.97
C ILE A 305 -2.38 16.20 7.62
N THR A 306 -3.12 15.59 8.56
CA THR A 306 -4.16 16.29 9.35
C THR A 306 -3.60 17.46 10.14
N MET A 307 -2.43 17.30 10.78
CA MET A 307 -1.75 18.38 11.50
C MET A 307 -1.32 19.53 10.57
N LEU A 308 -0.85 19.22 9.36
CA LEU A 308 -0.48 20.23 8.35
C LEU A 308 -1.69 21.04 7.87
N GLN A 309 -2.82 20.39 7.60
CA GLN A 309 -4.07 21.10 7.27
C GLN A 309 -4.52 22.01 8.41
N LEU A 310 -4.48 21.51 9.65
CA LEU A 310 -4.86 22.30 10.82
C LEU A 310 -3.87 23.45 11.09
N TRP A 311 -2.59 23.30 10.73
CA TRP A 311 -1.60 24.36 10.79
C TRP A 311 -1.95 25.49 9.82
N ASP A 312 -2.21 25.19 8.55
CA ASP A 312 -2.59 26.20 7.55
C ASP A 312 -3.91 26.90 7.90
N ILE A 313 -4.91 26.15 8.40
CA ILE A 313 -6.16 26.73 8.90
C ILE A 313 -5.89 27.60 10.12
N GLY A 314 -5.04 27.17 11.04
CA GLY A 314 -4.69 27.93 12.23
C GLY A 314 -4.00 29.25 11.93
N LEU A 315 -3.18 29.31 10.86
CA LEU A 315 -2.63 30.57 10.35
C LEU A 315 -3.72 31.50 9.79
N ALA A 316 -4.69 30.93 9.06
CA ALA A 316 -5.80 31.69 8.47
C ALA A 316 -6.77 32.25 9.53
N GLU A 317 -7.15 31.40 10.48
CA GLU A 317 -8.13 31.68 11.55
C GLU A 317 -7.49 32.28 12.80
N LYS A 318 -6.16 32.48 12.79
CA LYS A 318 -5.39 33.10 13.86
C LYS A 318 -5.56 32.39 15.21
N PHE A 319 -5.33 31.08 15.20
CA PHE A 319 -5.25 30.30 16.43
C PHE A 319 -4.19 30.85 17.38
N ASP A 320 -4.37 30.56 18.67
CA ASP A 320 -3.46 31.05 19.69
C ASP A 320 -2.05 30.47 19.54
N ALA A 321 -1.07 31.30 19.86
CA ALA A 321 0.36 30.99 19.79
C ALA A 321 0.74 29.70 20.55
N ARG A 322 0.06 29.40 21.67
CA ARG A 322 0.37 28.22 22.48
C ARG A 322 -0.01 26.94 21.76
N PHE A 323 -1.21 26.88 21.17
CA PHE A 323 -1.61 25.76 20.34
C PHE A 323 -0.71 25.63 19.11
N MET A 324 -0.49 26.73 18.38
CA MET A 324 0.33 26.71 17.16
C MET A 324 1.77 26.24 17.42
N SER A 325 2.37 26.61 18.56
CA SER A 325 3.69 26.11 18.96
C SER A 325 3.72 24.60 19.17
N ARG A 326 2.70 24.06 19.83
CA ARG A 326 2.61 22.62 20.10
C ARG A 326 2.34 21.82 18.83
N LEU A 327 1.53 22.38 17.92
CA LEU A 327 1.24 21.78 16.63
C LEU A 327 2.48 21.75 15.74
N LEU A 328 3.23 22.85 15.64
CA LEU A 328 4.49 22.91 14.89
C LEU A 328 5.53 21.91 15.42
N HIS A 329 5.66 21.80 16.75
CA HIS A 329 6.53 20.80 17.37
C HIS A 329 6.11 19.37 17.00
N ALA A 330 4.81 19.09 17.03
CA ALA A 330 4.29 17.79 16.64
C ALA A 330 4.62 17.51 15.17
N ILE A 331 4.39 18.47 14.27
CA ILE A 331 4.73 18.35 12.84
C ILE A 331 6.21 18.02 12.65
N GLU A 332 7.11 18.75 13.31
CA GLU A 332 8.56 18.52 13.23
C GLU A 332 8.95 17.11 13.69
N LEU A 333 8.45 16.67 14.85
CA LEU A 333 8.74 15.34 15.37
C LEU A 333 8.20 14.21 14.49
N HIS A 334 7.05 14.43 13.84
CA HIS A 334 6.50 13.46 12.89
C HIS A 334 7.29 13.44 11.59
N GLY A 335 7.66 14.60 11.03
CA GLY A 335 8.52 14.67 9.84
C GLY A 335 9.86 13.97 10.08
N GLN A 336 10.50 14.22 11.22
CA GLN A 336 11.72 13.53 11.61
C GLN A 336 11.53 12.01 11.71
N LEU A 337 10.42 11.56 12.29
CA LEU A 337 10.12 10.14 12.44
C LEU A 337 9.89 9.47 11.08
N LEU A 338 9.11 10.07 10.18
CA LEU A 338 8.83 9.51 8.85
C LEU A 338 10.06 9.54 7.94
N ALA A 339 10.98 10.48 8.14
CA ALA A 339 12.26 10.51 7.43
C ALA A 339 13.19 9.36 7.85
N SER A 340 13.06 8.83 9.08
CA SER A 340 13.90 7.74 9.59
C SER A 340 13.77 6.45 8.77
N GLU A 341 14.90 5.92 8.31
CA GLU A 341 14.97 4.64 7.60
C GLU A 341 14.64 3.46 8.53
N GLY A 342 14.80 3.62 9.84
CA GLY A 342 14.37 2.64 10.83
C GLY A 342 12.86 2.63 11.09
N PHE A 343 12.16 3.71 10.76
CA PHE A 343 10.71 3.78 10.89
C PHE A 343 9.97 3.38 9.61
N TYR A 344 10.56 3.64 8.43
CA TYR A 344 9.91 3.52 7.12
C TYR A 344 9.21 2.17 6.88
N VAL A 345 9.76 1.06 7.38
CA VAL A 345 9.19 -0.29 7.24
C VAL A 345 8.83 -0.94 8.58
N ARG A 346 8.73 -0.16 9.67
CA ARG A 346 8.75 -0.69 11.04
C ARG A 346 7.68 -1.73 11.31
N ASN A 347 6.46 -1.57 10.78
CA ASN A 347 5.36 -2.51 11.02
C ASN A 347 5.12 -3.45 9.84
N MET A 348 6.02 -3.47 8.86
CA MET A 348 5.84 -4.13 7.56
C MET A 348 6.92 -5.18 7.33
N THR A 349 6.57 -6.25 6.61
CA THR A 349 7.49 -7.37 6.34
C THR A 349 8.30 -7.15 5.06
N THR A 350 7.86 -6.25 4.18
CA THR A 350 8.52 -5.87 2.93
C THR A 350 8.81 -4.37 2.92
N ARG A 351 9.82 -3.96 2.13
CA ARG A 351 10.09 -2.53 1.90
C ARG A 351 9.02 -1.87 1.03
N TYR A 352 8.54 -2.58 0.02
CA TYR A 352 7.57 -2.05 -0.92
C TYR A 352 6.16 -2.38 -0.48
N HIS A 353 5.40 -1.35 -0.13
CA HIS A 353 4.08 -1.43 0.46
C HIS A 353 3.43 -0.03 0.48
N ASN A 354 2.10 0.01 0.54
CA ASN A 354 1.34 1.27 0.48
C ASN A 354 1.62 2.24 1.65
N HIS A 355 1.97 1.78 2.85
CA HIS A 355 2.28 2.70 3.97
C HIS A 355 3.52 3.55 3.69
N GLY A 356 4.51 3.03 2.94
CA GLY A 356 5.67 3.80 2.51
C GLY A 356 5.26 5.03 1.69
N ILE A 357 4.30 4.87 0.77
CA ILE A 357 3.78 5.96 -0.07
C ILE A 357 3.10 7.04 0.77
N PHE A 358 2.30 6.66 1.76
CA PHE A 358 1.70 7.61 2.70
C PHE A 358 2.76 8.43 3.44
N GLN A 359 3.83 7.78 3.92
CA GLN A 359 4.91 8.45 4.63
C GLN A 359 5.63 9.45 3.72
N ASP A 360 5.94 9.04 2.48
CA ASP A 360 6.62 9.89 1.51
C ASP A 360 5.77 11.11 1.12
N VAL A 361 4.47 10.91 0.84
CA VAL A 361 3.56 12.03 0.54
C VAL A 361 3.43 12.98 1.74
N ALA A 362 3.34 12.47 2.97
CA ALA A 362 3.26 13.30 4.15
C ALA A 362 4.52 14.18 4.32
N LEU A 363 5.71 13.64 4.05
CA LEU A 363 6.97 14.38 4.07
C LEU A 363 7.04 15.46 2.97
N MET A 364 6.58 15.15 1.74
CA MET A 364 6.47 16.14 0.67
C MET A 364 5.55 17.29 1.08
N LEU A 365 4.42 16.98 1.72
CA LEU A 365 3.48 18.01 2.18
C LEU A 365 4.06 18.91 3.28
N VAL A 366 5.01 18.44 4.10
CA VAL A 366 5.69 19.32 5.07
C VAL A 366 6.35 20.51 4.35
N ARG A 367 7.02 20.26 3.22
CA ARG A 367 7.66 21.31 2.41
C ARG A 367 6.65 22.35 1.90
N GLU A 368 5.46 21.90 1.53
CA GLU A 368 4.41 22.77 0.98
C GLU A 368 3.67 23.58 2.04
N TYR A 369 3.52 23.04 3.26
CA TYR A 369 2.76 23.66 4.34
C TYR A 369 3.61 24.44 5.35
N VAL A 370 4.88 24.05 5.51
CA VAL A 370 5.81 24.65 6.48
C VAL A 370 7.20 24.78 5.87
N PRO A 371 7.37 25.54 4.77
CA PRO A 371 8.66 25.67 4.07
C PRO A 371 9.77 26.27 4.94
N GLU A 372 9.41 26.92 6.04
CA GLU A 372 10.34 27.46 7.03
C GLU A 372 11.03 26.37 7.86
N LEU A 373 10.47 25.16 7.99
CA LEU A 373 11.16 24.06 8.68
C LEU A 373 12.44 23.72 7.93
N ALA A 374 13.59 23.81 8.60
CA ALA A 374 14.89 23.69 7.96
C ALA A 374 15.10 22.34 7.24
N LEU A 375 14.57 21.25 7.81
CA LEU A 375 14.66 19.91 7.24
C LEU A 375 13.60 19.62 6.16
N ALA A 376 12.65 20.52 5.91
CA ALA A 376 11.54 20.23 4.99
C ALA A 376 12.02 19.94 3.56
N GLY A 377 13.08 20.62 3.09
CA GLY A 377 13.69 20.34 1.79
C GLY A 377 14.35 18.95 1.72
N GLU A 378 15.13 18.58 2.75
CA GLU A 378 15.77 17.27 2.86
C GLU A 378 14.73 16.15 2.93
N TRP A 379 13.66 16.35 3.70
CA TRP A 379 12.53 15.42 3.79
C TRP A 379 11.80 15.24 2.46
N ARG A 380 11.61 16.32 1.70
CA ARG A 380 11.07 16.25 0.34
C ARG A 380 11.99 15.43 -0.58
N ASP A 381 13.31 15.61 -0.50
CA ASP A 381 14.26 14.83 -1.30
C ASP A 381 14.25 13.33 -0.95
N ILE A 382 14.21 13.00 0.35
CA ILE A 382 14.06 11.62 0.84
C ILE A 382 12.77 11.00 0.29
N ALA A 383 11.65 11.72 0.43
CA ALA A 383 10.34 11.26 -0.02
C ALA A 383 10.28 11.03 -1.54
N LEU A 384 10.81 11.95 -2.35
CA LEU A 384 10.83 11.78 -3.80
C LEU A 384 11.68 10.59 -4.25
N SER A 385 12.80 10.33 -3.58
CA SER A 385 13.63 9.17 -3.86
C SER A 385 12.90 7.87 -3.52
N ARG A 386 12.33 7.79 -2.32
CA ARG A 386 11.58 6.62 -1.84
C ARG A 386 10.30 6.36 -2.63
N LEU A 387 9.52 7.40 -2.93
CA LEU A 387 8.30 7.29 -3.73
C LEU A 387 8.61 6.75 -5.14
N ARG A 388 9.67 7.25 -5.77
CA ARG A 388 10.13 6.73 -7.07
C ARG A 388 10.52 5.26 -7.02
N GLU A 389 11.11 4.82 -5.91
CA GLU A 389 11.45 3.41 -5.67
C GLU A 389 10.20 2.55 -5.46
N GLN A 390 9.26 3.01 -4.63
CA GLN A 390 7.98 2.37 -4.34
C GLN A 390 7.17 2.14 -5.61
N LEU A 391 6.90 3.22 -6.35
CA LEU A 391 6.05 3.17 -7.53
C LEU A 391 6.65 2.28 -8.62
N ARG A 392 7.98 2.29 -8.81
CA ARG A 392 8.64 1.38 -9.76
C ARG A 392 8.49 -0.09 -9.40
N HIS A 393 8.48 -0.46 -8.12
CA HIS A 393 8.34 -1.85 -7.68
C HIS A 393 6.89 -2.32 -7.60
N LEU A 394 5.98 -1.42 -7.24
CA LEU A 394 4.56 -1.71 -7.07
C LEU A 394 3.76 -1.56 -8.36
N SER A 395 4.37 -1.10 -9.45
CA SER A 395 3.74 -0.97 -10.76
C SER A 395 4.22 -2.01 -11.77
N VAL A 396 3.29 -2.48 -12.59
CA VAL A 396 3.56 -3.37 -13.74
C VAL A 396 3.06 -2.68 -14.99
N GLN A 397 3.97 -2.43 -15.95
CA GLN A 397 3.65 -1.72 -17.18
C GLN A 397 3.43 -2.68 -18.36
N ASP A 398 2.37 -2.43 -19.12
CA ASP A 398 2.02 -3.07 -20.38
C ASP A 398 1.64 -2.01 -21.42
N GLY A 399 2.65 -1.42 -22.05
CA GLY A 399 2.46 -0.32 -22.99
C GLY A 399 1.89 0.92 -22.28
N PRO A 400 0.73 1.45 -22.71
CA PRO A 400 0.10 2.61 -22.05
C PRO A 400 -0.68 2.26 -20.77
N VAL A 401 -0.78 0.98 -20.42
CA VAL A 401 -1.52 0.55 -19.23
C VAL A 401 -0.55 0.20 -18.12
N THR A 402 -0.73 0.79 -16.95
CA THR A 402 -0.01 0.43 -15.73
C THR A 402 -0.97 -0.18 -14.73
N THR A 403 -0.62 -1.30 -14.13
CA THR A 403 -1.39 -1.90 -13.02
C THR A 403 -0.55 -1.95 -11.74
N ASN A 404 -1.22 -2.18 -10.61
CA ASN A 404 -0.56 -2.44 -9.34
C ASN A 404 -0.15 -3.94 -9.29
N ALA A 405 0.98 -4.23 -8.66
CA ALA A 405 1.58 -5.56 -8.66
C ALA A 405 0.90 -6.56 -7.69
N GLU A 406 -0.08 -6.15 -6.90
CA GLU A 406 -0.65 -6.92 -5.77
C GLU A 406 -1.86 -7.79 -6.17
N ASN A 407 -2.02 -8.16 -7.44
CA ASN A 407 -3.03 -9.14 -7.90
C ASN A 407 -4.50 -8.84 -7.51
N SER A 408 -4.82 -7.65 -6.99
CA SER A 408 -6.13 -7.29 -6.44
C SER A 408 -6.62 -5.96 -7.02
N PHE A 409 -7.86 -5.96 -7.51
CA PHE A 409 -8.49 -4.75 -8.06
C PHE A 409 -8.79 -3.70 -6.97
N GLY A 410 -9.20 -4.13 -5.77
CA GLY A 410 -9.40 -3.24 -4.63
C GLY A 410 -8.12 -2.53 -4.23
N TYR A 411 -7.01 -3.27 -4.16
CA TYR A 411 -5.68 -2.70 -3.87
C TYR A 411 -5.17 -1.82 -5.01
N HIS A 412 -5.45 -2.15 -6.28
CA HIS A 412 -5.16 -1.26 -7.40
C HIS A 412 -5.85 0.10 -7.24
N LYS A 413 -7.16 0.13 -6.95
CA LYS A 413 -7.90 1.40 -6.75
C LYS A 413 -7.35 2.20 -5.56
N GLY A 414 -6.99 1.53 -4.47
CA GLY A 414 -6.35 2.17 -3.32
C GLY A 414 -4.99 2.78 -3.69
N PHE A 415 -4.17 2.04 -4.44
CA PHE A 415 -2.87 2.49 -4.94
C PHE A 415 -2.99 3.67 -5.92
N GLU A 416 -3.96 3.61 -6.85
CA GLU A 416 -4.29 4.70 -7.77
C GLU A 416 -4.68 5.98 -7.02
N GLY A 417 -5.54 5.89 -6.00
CA GLY A 417 -5.92 7.05 -5.17
C GLY A 417 -4.72 7.72 -4.50
N LEU A 418 -3.76 6.94 -4.00
CA LEU A 418 -2.51 7.47 -3.43
C LEU A 418 -1.60 8.09 -4.49
N CYS A 419 -1.53 7.45 -5.65
CA CYS A 419 -0.78 7.95 -6.80
C CYS A 419 -1.34 9.29 -7.29
N ASN A 420 -2.67 9.46 -7.28
CA ASN A 420 -3.36 10.70 -7.63
C ASN A 420 -3.09 11.82 -6.62
N LEU A 421 -3.02 11.51 -5.32
CA LEU A 421 -2.58 12.47 -4.31
C LEU A 421 -1.14 12.90 -4.56
N ALA A 422 -0.22 11.94 -4.74
CA ALA A 422 1.19 12.24 -4.97
C ALA A 422 1.43 13.04 -6.26
N SER A 423 0.83 12.63 -7.38
CA SER A 423 0.94 13.33 -8.67
C SER A 423 0.29 14.71 -8.63
N GLY A 424 -0.83 14.84 -7.90
CA GLY A 424 -1.49 16.13 -7.66
C GLY A 424 -0.58 17.11 -6.93
N VAL A 425 0.09 16.67 -5.86
CA VAL A 425 1.07 17.49 -5.11
C VAL A 425 2.22 17.91 -6.01
N LEU A 426 2.84 16.95 -6.72
CA LEU A 426 3.95 17.23 -7.64
C LEU A 426 3.55 18.25 -8.71
N SER A 427 2.36 18.09 -9.29
CA SER A 427 1.88 18.91 -10.42
C SER A 427 1.68 20.38 -10.10
N VAL A 428 1.51 20.73 -8.82
CA VAL A 428 1.29 22.11 -8.34
C VAL A 428 2.42 22.65 -7.47
N SER A 429 3.47 21.86 -7.26
CA SER A 429 4.69 22.22 -6.52
C SER A 429 5.81 22.71 -7.45
N GLU A 430 6.94 23.12 -6.87
CA GLU A 430 8.18 23.41 -7.62
C GLU A 430 8.79 22.15 -8.26
N ASP A 431 8.28 20.96 -7.91
CA ASP A 431 8.86 19.66 -8.25
C ASP A 431 8.31 19.07 -9.54
N LYS A 432 7.32 19.73 -10.16
CA LYS A 432 6.58 19.25 -11.33
C LYS A 432 7.48 18.65 -12.41
N ASP A 433 8.57 19.34 -12.77
CA ASP A 433 9.47 18.88 -13.82
C ASP A 433 10.36 17.72 -13.34
N THR A 434 10.85 17.77 -12.10
CA THR A 434 11.69 16.71 -11.51
C THR A 434 10.91 15.44 -11.14
N GLY A 435 9.59 15.56 -10.95
CA GLY A 435 8.67 14.47 -10.64
C GLY A 435 7.84 14.01 -11.84
N LYS A 436 8.13 14.51 -13.05
CA LYS A 436 7.33 14.21 -14.25
C LYS A 436 7.18 12.71 -14.53
N ASP A 437 8.24 11.93 -14.32
CA ASP A 437 8.20 10.47 -14.50
C ASP A 437 7.22 9.79 -13.54
N LEU A 438 7.08 10.31 -12.31
CA LEU A 438 6.11 9.82 -11.34
C LEU A 438 4.70 10.25 -11.70
N ILE A 439 4.51 11.51 -12.12
CA ILE A 439 3.22 12.04 -12.57
C ILE A 439 2.68 11.19 -13.73
N ASP A 440 3.52 10.94 -14.75
CA ASP A 440 3.11 10.15 -15.92
C ASP A 440 2.73 8.72 -15.52
N LEU A 441 3.56 8.07 -14.68
CA LEU A 441 3.27 6.73 -14.17
C LEU A 441 1.96 6.65 -13.37
N CYS A 442 1.69 7.64 -12.52
CA CYS A 442 0.45 7.71 -11.75
C CYS A 442 -0.77 7.87 -12.67
N HIS A 443 -0.67 8.67 -13.73
CA HIS A 443 -1.78 8.83 -14.68
C HIS A 443 -2.05 7.55 -15.49
N ASP A 444 -1.01 6.77 -15.81
CA ASP A 444 -1.17 5.52 -16.56
C ASP A 444 -1.91 4.42 -15.77
N LEU A 445 -2.04 4.56 -14.45
CA LEU A 445 -2.84 3.63 -13.61
C LEU A 445 -4.33 3.70 -13.93
N ALA A 446 -4.85 4.91 -14.18
CA ALA A 446 -6.26 5.10 -14.52
C ALA A 446 -6.65 4.32 -15.79
N ASN A 447 -5.71 4.14 -16.73
CA ASN A 447 -5.95 3.33 -17.94
C ASN A 447 -6.27 1.87 -17.63
N PHE A 448 -5.76 1.30 -16.51
CA PHE A 448 -6.13 -0.04 -16.07
C PHE A 448 -7.51 -0.06 -15.43
N THR A 449 -7.81 0.90 -14.55
CA THR A 449 -9.15 1.07 -13.97
C THR A 449 -10.22 1.20 -15.06
N ASP A 450 -10.00 2.06 -16.05
CA ASP A 450 -10.90 2.24 -17.20
C ASP A 450 -11.07 0.96 -18.03
N LEU A 451 -10.01 0.16 -18.15
CA LEU A 451 -10.03 -1.08 -18.91
C LEU A 451 -10.90 -2.17 -18.25
N VAL A 452 -10.83 -2.31 -16.92
CA VAL A 452 -11.48 -3.41 -16.19
C VAL A 452 -12.81 -3.03 -15.54
N THR A 453 -13.10 -1.72 -15.45
CA THR A 453 -14.37 -1.23 -14.89
C THR A 453 -15.51 -1.46 -15.88
N TYR A 454 -16.61 -2.02 -15.39
CA TYR A 454 -17.84 -2.18 -16.12
C TYR A 454 -18.54 -0.82 -16.29
N PRO A 455 -19.45 -0.65 -17.25
CA PRO A 455 -20.07 0.65 -17.53
C PRO A 455 -21.00 1.12 -16.40
N ASP A 456 -21.34 0.23 -15.46
CA ASP A 456 -22.07 0.54 -14.24
C ASP A 456 -21.19 0.98 -13.06
N GLY A 457 -19.87 1.10 -13.27
CA GLY A 457 -18.91 1.54 -12.26
C GLY A 457 -18.39 0.43 -11.34
N ARG A 458 -18.90 -0.80 -11.46
CA ARG A 458 -18.31 -1.97 -10.78
C ARG A 458 -17.10 -2.48 -11.56
N GLY A 459 -16.38 -3.44 -10.99
CA GLY A 459 -15.33 -4.18 -11.70
C GLY A 459 -15.16 -5.56 -11.07
N PRO A 460 -14.31 -6.41 -11.66
CA PRO A 460 -14.11 -7.76 -11.18
C PRO A 460 -13.50 -7.78 -9.78
N SER A 461 -13.78 -8.83 -9.03
CA SER A 461 -13.39 -8.95 -7.61
C SER A 461 -12.15 -9.82 -7.37
N TYR A 462 -11.21 -9.84 -8.31
CA TYR A 462 -9.99 -10.66 -8.22
C TYR A 462 -9.11 -10.31 -7.01
N GLY A 463 -8.42 -11.32 -6.48
CA GLY A 463 -7.53 -11.20 -5.31
C GLY A 463 -8.28 -10.77 -4.05
N ASP A 464 -7.58 -10.09 -3.13
CA ASP A 464 -8.21 -9.57 -1.89
C ASP A 464 -9.12 -8.34 -2.16
N SER A 465 -10.09 -8.47 -3.08
CA SER A 465 -11.10 -7.46 -3.42
C SER A 465 -12.49 -7.91 -2.97
N PHE A 466 -13.24 -7.01 -2.32
CA PHE A 466 -14.63 -7.30 -1.97
C PHE A 466 -15.53 -7.34 -3.19
N ARG A 467 -16.52 -8.24 -3.13
CA ARG A 467 -17.52 -8.43 -4.18
C ARG A 467 -18.55 -7.29 -4.19
N MET A 468 -18.71 -6.61 -5.32
CA MET A 468 -19.81 -5.66 -5.52
C MET A 468 -21.04 -6.37 -6.08
N VAL A 469 -21.95 -6.80 -5.19
CA VAL A 469 -23.11 -7.64 -5.54
C VAL A 469 -23.90 -7.11 -6.75
N ASN A 470 -24.44 -8.04 -7.54
CA ASN A 470 -25.41 -7.69 -8.56
C ASN A 470 -26.58 -6.92 -7.92
N SER A 471 -26.93 -5.80 -8.54
CA SER A 471 -28.06 -4.97 -8.13
C SER A 471 -28.88 -4.60 -9.35
N SER A 472 -30.19 -4.37 -9.16
CA SER A 472 -31.08 -3.93 -10.22
C SER A 472 -30.74 -2.49 -10.59
N LEU A 473 -29.70 -2.31 -11.40
CA LEU A 473 -29.45 -1.04 -12.03
C LEU A 473 -30.53 -0.85 -13.09
N ALA A 474 -31.17 0.31 -13.11
CA ALA A 474 -31.97 0.71 -14.26
C ALA A 474 -31.07 0.52 -15.50
N GLN A 475 -31.57 -0.18 -16.53
CA GLN A 475 -30.86 -0.36 -17.80
C GLN A 475 -30.41 1.00 -18.30
N ALA A 476 -29.18 1.39 -17.98
CA ALA A 476 -28.54 2.52 -18.62
C ALA A 476 -28.17 2.06 -20.03
N ASP A 477 -28.16 2.99 -20.98
CA ASP A 477 -27.68 2.76 -22.34
C ASP A 477 -26.17 2.54 -22.31
N PHE A 478 -25.75 1.33 -21.91
CA PHE A 478 -24.37 0.91 -21.92
C PHE A 478 -23.97 0.51 -23.34
N SER A 479 -22.76 0.88 -23.76
CA SER A 479 -22.20 0.47 -25.04
C SER A 479 -20.70 0.36 -24.93
N TYR A 480 -20.14 -0.65 -25.60
CA TYR A 480 -18.70 -0.86 -25.70
C TYR A 480 -18.16 -0.63 -27.10
N GLU A 481 -16.88 -0.29 -27.19
CA GLU A 481 -16.11 -0.58 -28.40
C GLU A 481 -15.71 -2.06 -28.40
N ASN A 482 -15.78 -2.70 -29.57
CA ASN A 482 -15.27 -4.06 -29.75
C ASN A 482 -13.75 -4.02 -29.65
N LYS A 483 -13.19 -4.57 -28.56
CA LYS A 483 -11.78 -4.47 -28.25
C LYS A 483 -11.29 -5.71 -27.50
N VAL A 484 -10.09 -6.16 -27.84
CA VAL A 484 -9.33 -7.18 -27.11
C VAL A 484 -8.06 -6.54 -26.61
N THR A 485 -7.82 -6.59 -25.30
CA THR A 485 -6.61 -6.08 -24.67
C THR A 485 -5.99 -7.18 -23.83
N VAL A 486 -4.73 -7.51 -24.09
CA VAL A 486 -3.95 -8.44 -23.26
C VAL A 486 -2.77 -7.70 -22.67
N LEU A 487 -2.61 -7.79 -21.36
CA LEU A 487 -1.54 -7.21 -20.56
C LEU A 487 -0.62 -8.37 -20.11
N PRO A 488 0.36 -8.78 -20.93
CA PRO A 488 1.15 -9.99 -20.66
C PRO A 488 2.06 -9.87 -19.43
N ASN A 489 2.54 -8.68 -19.07
CA ASN A 489 3.35 -8.51 -17.85
C ASN A 489 2.48 -8.54 -16.59
N ALA A 490 1.30 -7.91 -16.65
CA ALA A 490 0.33 -7.87 -15.58
C ALA A 490 -0.41 -9.21 -15.40
N GLY A 491 -0.60 -9.96 -16.48
CA GLY A 491 -1.37 -11.20 -16.50
C GLY A 491 -2.88 -10.97 -16.56
N PHE A 492 -3.34 -10.03 -17.39
CA PHE A 492 -4.77 -9.76 -17.60
C PHE A 492 -5.14 -9.82 -19.08
N ALA A 493 -6.34 -10.28 -19.37
CA ALA A 493 -6.97 -10.15 -20.68
C ALA A 493 -8.39 -9.61 -20.51
N VAL A 494 -8.77 -8.62 -21.30
CA VAL A 494 -10.11 -8.02 -21.31
C VAL A 494 -10.63 -7.97 -22.74
N ILE A 495 -11.83 -8.48 -22.94
CA ILE A 495 -12.56 -8.48 -24.20
C ILE A 495 -13.88 -7.76 -23.96
N SER A 496 -14.08 -6.63 -24.64
CA SER A 496 -15.32 -5.85 -24.56
C SER A 496 -15.99 -5.77 -25.91
N GLY A 497 -17.31 -5.63 -25.92
CA GLY A 497 -18.05 -5.39 -27.15
C GLY A 497 -19.56 -5.37 -26.94
N ASN A 498 -20.28 -5.29 -28.04
CA ASN A 498 -21.73 -5.47 -28.05
C ASN A 498 -22.08 -6.66 -28.94
N THR A 499 -23.02 -7.49 -28.51
CA THR A 499 -23.56 -8.58 -29.34
C THR A 499 -24.26 -8.02 -30.58
N GLU A 500 -24.55 -8.85 -31.58
CA GLU A 500 -25.40 -8.47 -32.72
C GLU A 500 -26.78 -7.93 -32.27
N GLY A 501 -27.29 -8.40 -31.12
CA GLY A 501 -28.53 -7.94 -30.50
C GLY A 501 -28.39 -6.65 -29.68
N GLY A 502 -27.21 -6.01 -29.68
CA GLY A 502 -26.94 -4.77 -28.94
C GLY A 502 -26.66 -4.96 -27.45
N ILE A 503 -26.52 -6.19 -26.96
CA ILE A 503 -26.20 -6.47 -25.55
C ILE A 503 -24.71 -6.13 -25.30
N PRO A 504 -24.38 -5.16 -24.45
CA PRO A 504 -23.01 -4.84 -24.08
C PRO A 504 -22.44 -5.92 -23.15
N TYR A 505 -21.19 -6.30 -23.35
CA TYR A 505 -20.52 -7.31 -22.54
C TYR A 505 -19.04 -6.99 -22.30
N GLN A 506 -18.52 -7.54 -21.21
CA GLN A 506 -17.10 -7.60 -20.92
C GLN A 506 -16.75 -8.99 -20.38
N PHE A 507 -15.76 -9.64 -20.99
CA PHE A 507 -15.13 -10.86 -20.52
C PHE A 507 -13.71 -10.51 -20.06
N SER A 508 -13.32 -10.94 -18.86
CA SER A 508 -11.95 -10.78 -18.37
C SER A 508 -11.37 -12.10 -17.91
N MET A 509 -10.08 -12.34 -18.16
CA MET A 509 -9.34 -13.52 -17.69
C MET A 509 -8.03 -13.09 -17.03
N VAL A 510 -7.64 -13.79 -15.96
CA VAL A 510 -6.49 -13.42 -15.12
C VAL A 510 -5.47 -14.55 -15.01
N ALA A 511 -4.18 -14.21 -15.02
CA ALA A 511 -3.08 -15.08 -14.65
C ALA A 511 -1.87 -14.25 -14.13
N PRO A 512 -2.07 -13.34 -13.16
CA PRO A 512 -1.01 -12.46 -12.70
C PRO A 512 0.05 -13.28 -11.94
N SER A 513 1.33 -12.99 -12.20
CA SER A 513 2.43 -13.84 -11.72
C SER A 513 3.69 -13.05 -11.35
N LYS A 514 3.53 -11.78 -10.96
CA LYS A 514 4.66 -10.90 -10.58
C LYS A 514 4.98 -10.97 -9.08
N THR A 515 3.95 -11.07 -8.23
CA THR A 515 4.08 -11.16 -6.78
C THR A 515 3.05 -12.15 -6.23
N SER A 516 3.23 -12.62 -4.99
CA SER A 516 2.24 -13.42 -4.26
C SER A 516 1.35 -12.59 -3.33
N ILE A 517 1.57 -11.27 -3.26
CA ILE A 517 0.83 -10.35 -2.40
C ILE A 517 -0.62 -10.28 -2.88
N HIS A 518 -1.57 -10.48 -1.95
CA HIS A 518 -3.03 -10.51 -2.20
C HIS A 518 -3.48 -11.45 -3.33
N LYS A 519 -2.64 -12.41 -3.73
CA LYS A 519 -2.91 -13.40 -4.77
C LYS A 519 -3.75 -14.57 -4.24
N HIS A 520 -4.67 -15.05 -5.07
CA HIS A 520 -5.45 -16.26 -4.86
C HIS A 520 -4.97 -17.39 -5.80
N ALA A 521 -5.49 -18.60 -5.62
CA ALA A 521 -5.24 -19.74 -6.49
C ALA A 521 -6.11 -19.70 -7.76
N ASP A 522 -6.05 -18.58 -8.47
CA ASP A 522 -7.04 -18.15 -9.47
C ASP A 522 -6.50 -18.08 -10.91
N ASN A 523 -5.31 -18.64 -11.17
CA ASN A 523 -4.74 -18.57 -12.51
C ASN A 523 -5.69 -19.16 -13.57
N LEU A 524 -5.87 -18.41 -14.66
CA LEU A 524 -6.79 -18.66 -15.77
C LEU A 524 -8.28 -18.56 -15.42
N SER A 525 -8.63 -18.09 -14.21
CA SER A 525 -9.99 -17.69 -13.87
C SER A 525 -10.48 -16.57 -14.79
N PHE A 526 -11.79 -16.49 -14.98
CA PHE A 526 -12.42 -15.46 -15.80
C PHE A 526 -13.74 -14.98 -15.19
N SER A 527 -14.17 -13.78 -15.58
CA SER A 527 -15.47 -13.20 -15.23
C SER A 527 -16.19 -12.75 -16.49
N LEU A 528 -17.53 -12.77 -16.46
CA LEU A 528 -18.38 -12.35 -17.57
C LEU A 528 -19.47 -11.39 -17.09
N TRP A 529 -19.37 -10.14 -17.49
CA TRP A 529 -20.41 -9.13 -17.31
C TRP A 529 -21.18 -8.93 -18.63
N ALA A 530 -22.50 -8.82 -18.56
CA ALA A 530 -23.34 -8.43 -19.70
C ALA A 530 -24.61 -7.71 -19.23
N ALA A 531 -24.90 -6.55 -19.82
CA ALA A 531 -26.09 -5.73 -19.59
C ALA A 531 -26.46 -5.54 -18.10
N GLY A 532 -25.48 -5.12 -17.30
CA GLY A 532 -25.68 -4.81 -15.88
C GLY A 532 -25.66 -6.02 -14.95
N VAL A 533 -25.41 -7.23 -15.45
CA VAL A 533 -25.29 -8.44 -14.64
C VAL A 533 -23.90 -9.06 -14.82
N GLU A 534 -23.22 -9.33 -13.71
CA GLU A 534 -22.06 -10.23 -13.72
C GLU A 534 -22.58 -11.66 -13.61
N TRP A 535 -22.56 -12.37 -14.74
CA TRP A 535 -23.11 -13.72 -14.89
C TRP A 535 -22.19 -14.77 -14.28
N LEU A 536 -20.89 -14.60 -14.49
CA LEU A 536 -19.84 -15.40 -13.89
C LEU A 536 -18.90 -14.46 -13.15
N ILE A 537 -18.69 -14.73 -11.86
CA ILE A 537 -17.99 -13.83 -10.94
C ILE A 537 -16.74 -14.50 -10.38
N ASP A 538 -15.80 -13.66 -9.93
CA ASP A 538 -14.94 -14.04 -8.83
C ASP A 538 -15.68 -13.79 -7.50
N PRO A 539 -15.70 -14.73 -6.54
CA PRO A 539 -16.45 -14.57 -5.30
C PRO A 539 -15.86 -13.50 -4.36
N GLY A 540 -14.62 -13.07 -4.60
CA GLY A 540 -13.95 -12.02 -3.85
C GLY A 540 -13.39 -12.46 -2.51
N PHE A 541 -13.20 -11.48 -1.63
CA PHE A 541 -12.42 -11.60 -0.40
C PHE A 541 -13.26 -11.61 0.87
N TYR A 542 -12.95 -12.50 1.83
CA TYR A 542 -13.69 -12.62 3.09
C TYR A 542 -13.06 -11.83 4.26
N THR A 543 -11.90 -12.27 4.78
CA THR A 543 -11.16 -11.54 5.82
C THR A 543 -9.63 -11.72 5.69
N HIS A 544 -8.85 -10.97 6.46
CA HIS A 544 -7.38 -11.12 6.51
C HIS A 544 -6.92 -12.32 7.36
N HIS A 545 -7.85 -13.08 7.96
CA HIS A 545 -7.53 -14.31 8.67
C HIS A 545 -7.47 -15.47 7.67
N TYR A 546 -6.37 -15.53 6.91
CA TYR A 546 -6.21 -16.46 5.77
C TYR A 546 -6.38 -17.95 6.12
N ASP A 547 -6.14 -18.33 7.38
CA ASP A 547 -6.29 -19.71 7.84
C ASP A 547 -7.75 -20.08 8.19
N GLU A 548 -8.69 -19.12 8.26
CA GLU A 548 -10.07 -19.43 8.58
C GLU A 548 -10.78 -20.10 7.38
N PRO A 549 -11.74 -21.02 7.61
CA PRO A 549 -12.28 -21.88 6.54
C PRO A 549 -12.82 -21.13 5.31
N PHE A 550 -13.57 -20.04 5.50
CA PHE A 550 -14.16 -19.28 4.40
C PHE A 550 -13.14 -18.45 3.63
N THR A 551 -12.14 -17.90 4.31
CA THR A 551 -11.05 -17.17 3.63
C THR A 551 -10.12 -18.14 2.90
N ALA A 552 -9.81 -19.29 3.51
CA ALA A 552 -9.04 -20.35 2.85
C ALA A 552 -9.77 -20.87 1.59
N TYR A 553 -11.09 -21.04 1.65
CA TYR A 553 -11.91 -21.34 0.47
C TYR A 553 -11.83 -20.23 -0.57
N ALA A 554 -12.10 -18.97 -0.19
CA ALA A 554 -12.11 -17.83 -1.10
C ALA A 554 -10.80 -17.66 -1.88
N ARG A 555 -9.67 -17.95 -1.23
CA ARG A 555 -8.31 -17.90 -1.82
C ARG A 555 -7.92 -19.17 -2.58
N GLY A 556 -8.69 -20.24 -2.42
CA GLY A 556 -8.38 -21.58 -2.89
C GLY A 556 -8.89 -21.86 -4.30
N PRO A 557 -8.36 -22.89 -4.99
CA PRO A 557 -8.64 -23.11 -6.40
C PRO A 557 -10.09 -23.51 -6.70
N LEU A 558 -10.84 -23.97 -5.70
CA LEU A 558 -12.25 -24.35 -5.83
C LEU A 558 -13.21 -23.14 -5.82
N ALA A 559 -12.71 -21.92 -5.59
CA ALA A 559 -13.54 -20.71 -5.55
C ALA A 559 -13.56 -19.91 -6.85
N HIS A 560 -12.85 -20.34 -7.91
CA HIS A 560 -12.65 -19.54 -9.11
C HIS A 560 -13.19 -20.19 -10.39
N ASN A 561 -13.41 -19.41 -11.44
CA ASN A 561 -13.91 -19.90 -12.75
C ASN A 561 -12.78 -20.54 -13.58
N ALA A 562 -12.12 -21.53 -13.00
CA ALA A 562 -10.90 -22.14 -13.54
C ALA A 562 -10.98 -23.66 -13.47
N ILE A 563 -9.93 -24.32 -13.96
CA ILE A 563 -9.73 -25.74 -13.71
C ILE A 563 -9.12 -25.91 -12.32
N ALA A 564 -9.73 -26.76 -11.50
CA ALA A 564 -9.24 -27.11 -10.18
C ALA A 564 -8.87 -28.60 -10.10
N LEU A 565 -7.81 -28.91 -9.35
CA LEU A 565 -7.44 -30.26 -8.94
C LEU A 565 -7.67 -30.33 -7.42
N PRO A 566 -8.80 -30.89 -6.93
CA PRO A 566 -9.18 -30.84 -5.52
C PRO A 566 -8.12 -31.39 -4.56
N ASP A 567 -7.40 -32.43 -4.98
CA ASP A 567 -6.35 -33.07 -4.17
C ASP A 567 -4.93 -32.57 -4.52
N GLY A 568 -4.81 -31.55 -5.39
CA GLY A 568 -3.54 -31.03 -5.87
C GLY A 568 -3.00 -29.87 -5.02
N GLU A 569 -1.70 -29.88 -4.74
CA GLU A 569 -1.02 -28.76 -4.07
C GLU A 569 -0.83 -27.58 -5.05
N TYR A 570 -1.31 -26.39 -4.68
CA TYR A 570 -1.27 -25.18 -5.48
C TYR A 570 -0.29 -24.15 -4.93
N ALA A 571 0.63 -23.67 -5.76
CA ALA A 571 1.58 -22.61 -5.45
C ALA A 571 1.16 -21.26 -6.05
N ILE A 572 1.24 -20.20 -5.25
CA ILE A 572 0.98 -18.81 -5.69
C ILE A 572 2.25 -18.01 -5.97
N GLU A 573 3.39 -18.68 -6.06
CA GLU A 573 4.67 -18.03 -6.27
C GLU A 573 4.76 -17.34 -7.64
N PRO A 574 5.55 -16.26 -7.77
CA PRO A 574 5.75 -15.58 -9.04
C PRO A 574 6.33 -16.48 -10.14
N GLY A 575 6.05 -16.14 -11.40
CA GLY A 575 6.60 -16.81 -12.58
C GLY A 575 5.94 -18.13 -12.97
N LEU A 576 4.86 -18.54 -12.29
CA LEU A 576 4.15 -19.79 -12.53
C LEU A 576 3.06 -19.71 -13.61
N ALA A 577 2.67 -18.50 -14.06
CA ALA A 577 1.56 -18.32 -15.00
C ALA A 577 1.82 -17.22 -16.03
N TYR A 578 1.15 -17.30 -17.18
CA TYR A 578 1.17 -16.25 -18.20
C TYR A 578 -0.12 -16.19 -19.02
N LEU A 579 -0.37 -15.02 -19.62
CA LEU A 579 -1.34 -14.81 -20.72
C LEU A 579 -0.65 -14.21 -21.94
N ARG A 580 -1.10 -14.57 -23.15
CA ARG A 580 -0.61 -14.04 -24.42
C ARG A 580 -1.73 -13.89 -25.44
N LEU A 581 -1.67 -12.80 -26.20
CA LEU A 581 -2.46 -12.64 -27.43
C LEU A 581 -1.74 -13.36 -28.57
N MET A 582 -2.40 -14.33 -29.20
CA MET A 582 -1.84 -15.09 -30.32
C MET A 582 -2.25 -14.49 -31.66
N SER A 583 -3.49 -14.07 -31.79
CA SER A 583 -3.99 -13.34 -32.94
C SER A 583 -5.09 -12.35 -32.56
N ASP A 584 -5.11 -11.22 -33.24
CA ASP A 584 -6.23 -10.27 -33.22
C ASP A 584 -6.38 -9.70 -34.63
N THR A 585 -7.48 -10.08 -35.28
CA THR A 585 -7.85 -9.65 -36.62
C THR A 585 -9.24 -9.00 -36.54
N PRO A 586 -9.67 -8.23 -37.55
CA PRO A 586 -11.01 -7.62 -37.53
C PRO A 586 -12.15 -8.62 -37.30
N ASP A 587 -11.97 -9.89 -37.67
CA ASP A 587 -13.01 -10.92 -37.61
C ASP A 587 -12.90 -11.83 -36.37
N ARG A 588 -11.70 -12.01 -35.81
CA ARG A 588 -11.44 -13.00 -34.74
C ARG A 588 -10.26 -12.63 -33.86
N PHE A 589 -10.29 -13.11 -32.62
CA PHE A 589 -9.18 -13.08 -31.67
C PHE A 589 -8.88 -14.48 -31.10
N GLU A 590 -7.65 -14.66 -30.61
CA GLU A 590 -7.19 -15.86 -29.92
C GLU A 590 -6.24 -15.49 -28.78
N ILE A 591 -6.58 -15.91 -27.56
CA ILE A 591 -5.82 -15.66 -26.33
C ILE A 591 -5.44 -17.00 -25.71
N HIS A 592 -4.16 -17.14 -25.34
CA HIS A 592 -3.63 -18.34 -24.70
C HIS A 592 -3.15 -18.01 -23.29
N GLY A 593 -3.48 -18.88 -22.34
CA GLY A 593 -2.94 -18.84 -21.00
C GLY A 593 -2.47 -20.22 -20.55
N GLN A 594 -1.48 -20.25 -19.67
CA GLN A 594 -0.96 -21.46 -19.05
C GLN A 594 -0.46 -21.17 -17.64
N HIS A 595 -0.54 -22.15 -16.75
CA HIS A 595 0.22 -22.14 -15.50
C HIS A 595 0.71 -23.54 -15.11
N ASP A 596 1.80 -23.54 -14.33
CA ASP A 596 2.43 -24.71 -13.71
C ASP A 596 2.29 -24.63 -12.18
N ALA A 597 1.18 -24.04 -11.72
CA ALA A 597 0.95 -23.75 -10.30
C ALA A 597 0.61 -24.97 -9.45
N TYR A 598 0.13 -26.06 -10.06
CA TYR A 598 -0.08 -27.31 -9.36
C TYR A 598 1.19 -28.16 -9.41
N GLU A 599 1.56 -28.78 -8.31
CA GLU A 599 2.66 -29.73 -8.32
C GLU A 599 2.36 -30.90 -9.29
N GLY A 600 3.28 -31.17 -10.23
CA GLY A 600 3.13 -32.26 -11.20
C GLY A 600 2.04 -32.07 -12.25
N ALA A 601 1.47 -30.87 -12.39
CA ALA A 601 0.45 -30.59 -13.39
C ALA A 601 0.60 -29.22 -14.07
N ARG A 602 0.29 -29.21 -15.36
CA ARG A 602 0.24 -28.02 -16.22
C ARG A 602 -1.18 -27.85 -16.72
N ILE A 603 -1.71 -26.64 -16.57
CA ILE A 603 -3.05 -26.30 -17.04
C ILE A 603 -2.92 -25.21 -18.10
N SER A 604 -3.59 -25.38 -19.23
CA SER A 604 -3.66 -24.38 -20.30
C SER A 604 -5.10 -24.11 -20.69
N ARG A 605 -5.40 -22.83 -20.95
CA ARG A 605 -6.69 -22.34 -21.43
C ARG A 605 -6.47 -21.53 -22.71
N LYS A 606 -7.21 -21.86 -23.75
CA LYS A 606 -7.32 -21.06 -24.97
C LYS A 606 -8.72 -20.48 -25.06
N VAL A 607 -8.83 -19.18 -25.35
CA VAL A 607 -10.09 -18.47 -25.58
C VAL A 607 -10.07 -17.85 -26.96
N GLU A 608 -11.06 -18.18 -27.79
CA GLU A 608 -11.21 -17.68 -29.15
C GLU A 608 -12.63 -17.15 -29.38
N GLY A 609 -12.79 -16.21 -30.30
CA GLY A 609 -14.10 -15.68 -30.62
C GLY A 609 -14.09 -14.70 -31.78
N VAL A 610 -15.30 -14.33 -32.21
CA VAL A 610 -15.55 -13.26 -33.18
C VAL A 610 -15.89 -11.99 -32.42
N HIS A 611 -15.26 -10.87 -32.79
CA HIS A 611 -15.53 -9.56 -32.20
C HIS A 611 -17.02 -9.22 -32.28
N GLY A 612 -17.61 -8.77 -31.16
CA GLY A 612 -19.03 -8.42 -31.11
C GLY A 612 -20.01 -9.60 -31.21
N SER A 613 -19.56 -10.85 -31.16
CA SER A 613 -20.49 -11.99 -31.19
C SER A 613 -21.12 -12.32 -29.83
N GLY A 614 -20.45 -11.98 -28.73
CA GLY A 614 -20.83 -12.46 -27.38
C GLY A 614 -20.72 -13.98 -27.22
N ARG A 615 -19.95 -14.64 -28.09
CA ARG A 615 -19.69 -16.08 -28.09
C ARG A 615 -18.19 -16.31 -27.96
N PHE A 616 -17.80 -17.11 -26.98
CA PHE A 616 -16.42 -17.43 -26.68
C PHE A 616 -16.24 -18.95 -26.70
N GLU A 617 -15.35 -19.42 -27.56
CA GLU A 617 -14.95 -20.83 -27.66
C GLU A 617 -13.73 -21.03 -26.75
N ILE A 618 -13.86 -21.94 -25.78
CA ILE A 618 -12.86 -22.15 -24.74
C ILE A 618 -12.35 -23.59 -24.83
N THR A 619 -11.04 -23.74 -24.85
CA THR A 619 -10.35 -25.03 -24.79
C THR A 619 -9.51 -25.10 -23.53
N ASP A 620 -9.88 -25.97 -22.61
CA ASP A 620 -9.08 -26.29 -21.44
C ASP A 620 -8.31 -27.59 -21.65
N LYS A 621 -7.09 -27.67 -21.12
CA LYS A 621 -6.28 -28.89 -21.12
C LYS A 621 -5.51 -28.99 -19.80
N VAL A 622 -5.59 -30.16 -19.19
CA VAL A 622 -4.82 -30.53 -17.99
C VAL A 622 -3.80 -31.57 -18.40
N GLU A 623 -2.52 -31.29 -18.24
CA GLU A 623 -1.43 -32.25 -18.40
C GLU A 623 -0.92 -32.59 -17.00
N ALA A 624 -1.23 -33.80 -16.52
CA ALA A 624 -0.92 -34.21 -15.15
C ALA A 624 -0.49 -35.67 -15.10
N ASP A 625 0.41 -35.98 -14.16
CA ASP A 625 0.91 -37.34 -13.91
C ASP A 625 -0.19 -38.24 -13.31
N ASP A 626 -0.99 -37.70 -12.37
CA ASP A 626 -2.22 -38.34 -11.91
C ASP A 626 -3.41 -37.98 -12.80
N LYS A 627 -4.29 -38.96 -13.04
CA LYS A 627 -5.43 -38.84 -13.93
C LYS A 627 -6.75 -38.50 -13.22
N SER A 628 -6.78 -38.46 -11.89
CA SER A 628 -8.01 -38.27 -11.11
C SER A 628 -8.45 -36.80 -11.00
N GLY A 629 -9.76 -36.57 -11.06
CA GLY A 629 -10.40 -35.51 -10.27
C GLY A 629 -10.36 -34.07 -10.78
N ALA A 630 -9.96 -33.79 -12.03
CA ALA A 630 -10.00 -32.42 -12.54
C ALA A 630 -11.44 -31.90 -12.69
N LEU A 631 -11.68 -30.68 -12.18
CA LEU A 631 -12.98 -30.02 -12.21
C LEU A 631 -12.89 -28.70 -12.97
N LEU A 632 -13.81 -28.46 -13.89
CA LEU A 632 -14.13 -27.11 -14.35
C LEU A 632 -15.11 -26.50 -13.35
N MET A 633 -14.67 -25.43 -12.70
CA MET A 633 -15.46 -24.69 -11.71
C MET A 633 -16.09 -23.45 -12.39
N LEU A 634 -17.37 -23.19 -12.10
CA LEU A 634 -18.11 -22.03 -12.61
C LEU A 634 -19.01 -21.45 -11.51
N HIS A 635 -18.82 -20.19 -11.16
CA HIS A 635 -19.48 -19.48 -10.07
C HIS A 635 -20.42 -18.44 -10.64
N ALA A 636 -21.72 -18.66 -10.48
CA ALA A 636 -22.74 -17.73 -10.92
C ALA A 636 -22.78 -16.51 -10.00
N GLY A 637 -23.06 -15.33 -10.56
CA GLY A 637 -23.24 -14.11 -9.78
C GLY A 637 -24.44 -14.18 -8.82
N GLU A 638 -24.51 -13.24 -7.88
CA GLU A 638 -25.73 -13.05 -7.10
C GLU A 638 -26.93 -12.81 -8.04
N GLU A 639 -28.11 -13.28 -7.65
CA GLU A 639 -29.32 -13.22 -8.48
C GLU A 639 -29.26 -14.01 -9.80
N VAL A 640 -28.23 -14.83 -10.02
CA VAL A 640 -28.10 -15.74 -11.16
C VAL A 640 -28.26 -17.18 -10.69
N SER A 641 -29.15 -17.92 -11.35
CA SER A 641 -29.37 -19.35 -11.12
C SER A 641 -28.79 -20.19 -12.25
N ALA A 642 -28.28 -21.37 -11.91
CA ALA A 642 -27.61 -22.27 -12.84
C ALA A 642 -28.39 -23.59 -12.98
N GLU A 643 -28.77 -23.96 -14.21
CA GLU A 643 -29.50 -25.19 -14.51
C GLU A 643 -28.77 -26.02 -15.58
N PHE A 644 -28.38 -27.25 -15.25
CA PHE A 644 -27.68 -28.16 -16.17
C PHE A 644 -28.64 -29.23 -16.72
N ILE A 645 -28.89 -29.20 -18.03
CA ILE A 645 -29.75 -30.16 -18.75
C ILE A 645 -29.09 -30.49 -20.09
N ASP A 646 -28.98 -31.78 -20.45
CA ASP A 646 -28.53 -32.25 -21.77
C ASP A 646 -27.20 -31.60 -22.25
N GLN A 647 -26.16 -31.62 -21.42
CA GLN A 647 -24.84 -30.99 -21.69
C GLN A 647 -24.85 -29.48 -21.88
N LYS A 648 -25.94 -28.83 -21.49
CA LYS A 648 -26.12 -27.39 -21.56
C LYS A 648 -26.36 -26.84 -20.17
N LEU A 649 -25.50 -25.91 -19.76
CA LEU A 649 -25.69 -25.13 -18.55
C LEU A 649 -26.35 -23.79 -18.94
N ARG A 650 -27.54 -23.55 -18.43
CA ARG A 650 -28.27 -22.30 -18.61
C ARG A 650 -28.15 -21.46 -17.34
N LEU A 651 -27.68 -20.22 -17.50
CA LEU A 651 -27.69 -19.21 -16.48
C LEU A 651 -28.84 -18.23 -16.74
N SER A 652 -29.70 -18.03 -15.75
CA SER A 652 -30.82 -17.07 -15.80
C SER A 652 -30.77 -16.14 -14.61
N SER A 653 -31.11 -14.87 -14.80
CA SER A 653 -31.10 -13.88 -13.73
C SER A 653 -32.52 -13.49 -13.30
N SER A 654 -32.72 -13.20 -12.01
CA SER A 654 -33.98 -12.62 -11.50
C SER A 654 -34.11 -11.13 -11.84
N ILE A 655 -33.02 -10.47 -12.25
CA ILE A 655 -32.92 -9.03 -12.49
C ILE A 655 -32.65 -8.66 -13.95
N SER A 656 -32.63 -9.63 -14.87
CA SER A 656 -32.39 -9.42 -16.30
C SER A 656 -33.14 -10.44 -17.14
N ASP A 657 -33.65 -10.00 -18.30
CA ASP A 657 -34.32 -10.87 -19.28
C ASP A 657 -33.33 -11.65 -20.17
N ILE A 658 -32.04 -11.26 -20.14
CA ILE A 658 -30.97 -11.95 -20.87
C ILE A 658 -30.69 -13.31 -20.22
N SER A 659 -30.08 -14.22 -20.97
CA SER A 659 -29.52 -15.45 -20.40
C SER A 659 -28.14 -15.75 -20.96
N VAL A 660 -27.32 -16.44 -20.17
CA VAL A 660 -26.04 -16.98 -20.63
C VAL A 660 -26.17 -18.49 -20.75
N THR A 661 -25.65 -19.04 -21.84
CA THR A 661 -25.64 -20.48 -22.11
C THR A 661 -24.21 -20.94 -22.23
N ILE A 662 -23.88 -22.03 -21.53
CA ILE A 662 -22.62 -22.75 -21.65
C ILE A 662 -22.89 -24.14 -22.24
N ASN A 663 -22.28 -24.42 -23.39
CA ASN A 663 -22.38 -25.72 -24.06
C ASN A 663 -21.13 -26.54 -23.74
N LEU A 664 -21.33 -27.71 -23.12
CA LEU A 664 -20.26 -28.63 -22.73
C LEU A 664 -20.22 -29.83 -23.68
N PRO A 665 -19.05 -30.48 -23.85
CA PRO A 665 -18.95 -31.65 -24.72
C PRO A 665 -19.66 -32.86 -24.10
N ALA A 666 -20.02 -33.83 -24.92
CA ALA A 666 -20.65 -35.06 -24.46
C ALA A 666 -19.77 -35.81 -23.45
N GLY A 667 -20.37 -36.28 -22.35
CA GLY A 667 -19.69 -37.05 -21.31
C GLY A 667 -19.15 -36.24 -20.13
N VAL A 668 -19.20 -34.90 -20.19
CA VAL A 668 -18.96 -34.03 -19.03
C VAL A 668 -20.20 -34.01 -18.15
N ASN A 669 -20.09 -34.45 -16.90
CA ASN A 669 -21.16 -34.37 -15.92
C ASN A 669 -20.95 -33.15 -15.03
N CYS A 670 -22.02 -32.43 -14.71
CA CYS A 670 -21.95 -31.27 -13.83
C CYS A 670 -22.94 -31.39 -12.68
N ASN A 671 -22.52 -30.90 -11.51
CA ASN A 671 -23.37 -30.76 -10.33
C ASN A 671 -23.43 -29.28 -9.92
N VAL A 672 -24.61 -28.83 -9.50
CA VAL A 672 -24.82 -27.48 -8.98
C VAL A 672 -24.92 -27.55 -7.45
N ALA A 673 -24.13 -26.73 -6.77
CA ALA A 673 -24.18 -26.53 -5.32
C ALA A 673 -24.49 -25.06 -5.03
N ARG A 674 -25.15 -24.80 -3.90
CA ARG A 674 -25.45 -23.45 -3.43
C ARG A 674 -25.23 -23.33 -1.93
N GLY A 675 -24.32 -22.45 -1.51
CA GLY A 675 -24.06 -22.16 -0.09
C GLY A 675 -23.81 -23.40 0.76
N LEU A 676 -23.02 -24.35 0.26
CA LEU A 676 -22.68 -25.56 1.00
C LEU A 676 -21.66 -25.23 2.10
N ASP A 677 -21.95 -25.68 3.32
CA ASP A 677 -21.08 -25.67 4.49
C ASP A 677 -21.47 -26.88 5.34
N ASP A 678 -20.81 -28.03 5.10
CA ASP A 678 -21.06 -29.28 5.84
C ASP A 678 -19.97 -29.58 6.89
N GLY A 679 -19.09 -28.61 7.17
CA GLY A 679 -17.96 -28.73 8.08
C GLY A 679 -16.72 -29.39 7.46
N GLU A 680 -16.88 -30.10 6.33
CA GLU A 680 -15.78 -30.68 5.55
C GLU A 680 -15.56 -29.93 4.23
N ARG A 681 -16.63 -29.40 3.64
CA ARG A 681 -16.63 -28.71 2.35
C ARG A 681 -17.35 -27.37 2.44
N ILE A 682 -16.73 -26.37 1.81
CA ILE A 682 -17.30 -25.04 1.57
C ILE A 682 -17.35 -24.84 0.06
N LEU A 683 -18.54 -24.56 -0.49
CA LEU A 683 -18.76 -24.31 -1.93
C LEU A 683 -19.95 -23.36 -2.14
N GLY A 684 -19.87 -22.51 -3.16
CA GLY A 684 -21.01 -21.67 -3.57
C GLY A 684 -21.29 -20.49 -2.65
N TRP A 685 -20.25 -19.69 -2.38
CA TRP A 685 -20.31 -18.47 -1.58
C TRP A 685 -19.65 -17.29 -2.30
N SER A 686 -20.21 -16.10 -2.13
CA SER A 686 -19.56 -14.82 -2.48
C SER A 686 -19.40 -13.93 -1.24
N PHE A 687 -18.46 -12.99 -1.30
CA PHE A 687 -17.97 -12.23 -0.14
C PHE A 687 -18.06 -10.71 -0.36
N PRO A 688 -19.21 -10.09 -0.08
CA PRO A 688 -19.46 -8.70 -0.46
C PRO A 688 -18.83 -7.65 0.46
N SER A 689 -18.47 -8.03 1.68
CA SER A 689 -17.79 -7.16 2.62
C SER A 689 -17.13 -7.99 3.72
N PHE A 690 -16.32 -7.32 4.55
CA PHE A 690 -15.54 -7.96 5.60
C PHE A 690 -16.41 -8.82 6.52
N GLY A 691 -16.16 -10.12 6.54
CA GLY A 691 -16.88 -11.07 7.39
C GLY A 691 -18.32 -11.39 6.94
N VAL A 692 -18.76 -10.89 5.77
CA VAL A 692 -20.09 -11.16 5.20
C VAL A 692 -19.99 -12.18 4.07
N ARG A 693 -20.97 -13.10 4.00
CA ARG A 693 -21.06 -14.15 2.97
C ARG A 693 -22.48 -14.26 2.43
N VAL A 694 -22.60 -14.53 1.14
CA VAL A 694 -23.88 -14.70 0.42
C VAL A 694 -23.84 -16.00 -0.38
N PRO A 695 -24.88 -16.86 -0.32
CA PRO A 695 -24.89 -18.10 -1.09
C PRO A 695 -25.17 -17.84 -2.57
N ILE A 696 -24.37 -18.45 -3.44
CA ILE A 696 -24.47 -18.39 -4.91
C ILE A 696 -24.49 -19.79 -5.51
N ASP A 697 -24.99 -19.93 -6.74
CA ASP A 697 -24.89 -21.20 -7.45
C ASP A 697 -23.45 -21.39 -7.96
N THR A 698 -22.89 -22.57 -7.74
CA THR A 698 -21.58 -22.97 -8.26
C THR A 698 -21.70 -24.33 -8.91
N VAL A 699 -21.15 -24.43 -10.11
CA VAL A 699 -21.20 -25.62 -10.95
C VAL A 699 -19.83 -26.27 -10.97
N GLN A 700 -19.80 -27.56 -10.70
CA GLN A 700 -18.61 -28.40 -10.76
C GLN A 700 -18.80 -29.38 -11.90
N CYS A 701 -17.96 -29.29 -12.92
CA CYS A 701 -18.02 -30.16 -14.09
C CYS A 701 -16.79 -31.07 -14.15
N GLU A 702 -16.99 -32.38 -14.20
CA GLU A 702 -15.90 -33.36 -14.31
C GLU A 702 -15.28 -33.29 -15.71
N VAL A 703 -13.97 -33.05 -15.77
CA VAL A 703 -13.22 -32.92 -17.02
C VAL A 703 -12.08 -33.95 -17.10
N PRO A 704 -11.81 -34.53 -18.28
CA PRO A 704 -10.73 -35.48 -18.43
C PRO A 704 -9.34 -34.83 -18.30
N THR A 705 -8.43 -35.54 -17.64
CA THR A 705 -7.00 -35.23 -17.64
C THR A 705 -6.33 -35.73 -18.93
N ASN A 706 -5.24 -35.08 -19.32
CA ASN A 706 -4.42 -35.36 -20.51
C ASN A 706 -5.19 -35.31 -21.84
N GLN A 707 -6.32 -34.60 -21.87
CA GLN A 707 -7.14 -34.37 -23.06
C GLN A 707 -7.62 -32.91 -23.08
N SER A 708 -7.86 -32.39 -24.28
CA SER A 708 -8.48 -31.08 -24.44
C SER A 708 -10.00 -31.18 -24.32
N VAL A 709 -10.59 -30.24 -23.59
CA VAL A 709 -12.03 -30.08 -23.42
C VAL A 709 -12.45 -28.79 -24.09
N ASN A 710 -13.21 -28.91 -25.17
CA ASN A 710 -13.75 -27.76 -25.89
C ASN A 710 -15.17 -27.50 -25.42
N TRP A 711 -15.44 -26.26 -25.02
CA TRP A 711 -16.75 -25.80 -24.59
C TRP A 711 -16.94 -24.35 -25.03
N GLU A 712 -18.15 -23.84 -24.86
CA GLU A 712 -18.51 -22.51 -25.36
C GLU A 712 -19.39 -21.80 -24.35
N VAL A 713 -19.18 -20.49 -24.18
CA VAL A 713 -20.13 -19.60 -23.51
C VAL A 713 -20.73 -18.61 -24.51
N SER A 714 -22.04 -18.42 -24.46
CA SER A 714 -22.80 -17.52 -25.34
C SER A 714 -23.81 -16.68 -24.57
N ILE A 715 -23.83 -15.38 -24.86
CA ILE A 715 -24.83 -14.43 -24.35
C ILE A 715 -26.05 -14.46 -25.28
N ARG A 716 -27.25 -14.59 -24.73
CA ARG A 716 -28.51 -14.69 -25.50
C ARG A 716 -29.55 -13.73 -24.96
N ASN A 717 -30.29 -13.10 -25.89
CA ASN A 717 -31.56 -12.42 -25.58
C ASN A 717 -32.63 -13.41 -25.12
#